data_AF-A0A813EXX8-F1
#
_entry.id   AF-A0A813EXX8-F1
#
_cell.length_a   1.000
_cell.length_b   1.000
_cell.length_c   1.000
_cell.angle_alpha   90.00
_cell.angle_beta   90.00
_cell.angle_gamma   90.00
#
_symmetry.space_group_name_H-M   'P 1'
#
loop_
_entity.id
_entity.type
_entity.pdbx_description
1 polymer ?
#
loop_
_entity_poly.entity_id
_entity_poly.type
_entity_poly.pdbx_seq_one_letter_code
_entity_poly.pdbx_strand_id
1 'polypeptide(L)'
;MAPSSSRHFSLVALLVLSPVAAHLEPTAQLNNVSDYQNNYTWILAVGIIAGFFMAWGIGANDVANSFATSVGSKALTLRQAVAIATVCEFVGCISMGASVTDTVRSGFIDEAYFKNNPEVLQLAMLAALLGAGIWLALCSSLGTPVSTTHSIIGSLVGVSLVANPNSLNTTQLGLVVLSWITSPLLSGILAASVFLLVRTFILRSPNAVSRGYKFYPVLLLITNLIFCMYVVFKNPQVEIKDFVAKTPGAAVGVALGLALFFTTLVWAITFRSIQRSTEAVEEEDVKKDSELAATAEAGADVVMEVSLGDALKPEAETQKAAVAGRFFDQDLHAQAMAEGGETQQMHDGAEKFPAKTEKLFTYLQVVSACFDSLAHGANDVANSVGPLAAIVGIHQTAKVDSKVEVPIWILVLGGAGISIGLLTYGYNVIKSIGIKLAKITPSRGFSIEMGSSIVVIVGSNLGIPLSTTHCQVGATVGVGMCEIRGASTVWKGVNWRIMAKVGVMWVMTLVFAAICASSIFGILVAIYQPQIQPMNCGPIALKIGKVGNISTAATKDSQKARFKSYDSNGDGTLDDSELKKVGWNKNIAGDKLVEKFGRRRRRTPKTLTEKDFLQFTCTSKDSLEHLLYKNCEPVCLDGFRANKELSCKINPAKQDANGNFQLATYYSGFSACGKK
;
A
#
# COMPACT_ATOMS: atom_id res chain seq x y z
N MET A 1 26.14 -21.00 -19.15
CA MET A 1 24.76 -21.11 -19.68
C MET A 1 23.80 -20.70 -18.56
N ALA A 2 23.19 -19.53 -18.68
CA ALA A 2 22.21 -19.00 -17.73
C ALA A 2 20.81 -19.09 -18.36
N PRO A 3 19.74 -19.39 -17.61
CA PRO A 3 18.42 -19.59 -18.19
C PRO A 3 17.77 -18.25 -18.58
N SER A 4 17.20 -18.23 -19.79
CA SER A 4 16.70 -17.06 -20.51
C SER A 4 15.24 -16.72 -20.21
N SER A 5 14.84 -16.58 -18.93
CA SER A 5 13.44 -16.28 -18.57
C SER A 5 13.16 -14.80 -18.24
N SER A 6 14.17 -13.92 -18.28
CA SER A 6 14.02 -12.52 -17.82
C SER A 6 13.51 -11.51 -18.86
N ARG A 7 13.20 -11.91 -20.10
CA ARG A 7 12.93 -10.96 -21.20
C ARG A 7 11.47 -10.52 -21.36
N HIS A 8 10.51 -11.09 -20.64
CA HIS A 8 9.08 -10.78 -20.84
C HIS A 8 8.49 -9.72 -19.88
N PHE A 9 9.25 -9.23 -18.89
CA PHE A 9 8.78 -8.18 -17.96
C PHE A 9 9.18 -6.75 -18.36
N SER A 10 9.83 -6.55 -19.51
CA SER A 10 10.46 -5.26 -19.87
C SER A 10 9.52 -4.13 -20.29
N LEU A 11 8.27 -4.39 -20.66
CA LEU A 11 7.40 -3.33 -21.23
C LEU A 11 6.78 -2.39 -20.18
N VAL A 12 6.57 -2.86 -18.94
CA VAL A 12 6.10 -2.01 -17.83
C VAL A 12 7.28 -1.26 -17.18
N ALA A 13 8.48 -1.84 -17.21
CA ALA A 13 9.70 -1.21 -16.69
C ALA A 13 10.17 0.00 -17.52
N LEU A 14 9.89 0.04 -18.82
CA LEU A 14 10.43 1.03 -19.76
C LEU A 14 9.78 2.43 -19.66
N LEU A 15 8.62 2.59 -19.03
CA LEU A 15 7.92 3.88 -18.97
C LEU A 15 8.24 4.72 -17.72
N VAL A 16 8.90 4.17 -16.70
CA VAL A 16 9.13 4.88 -15.41
C VAL A 16 10.58 4.77 -14.89
N LEU A 17 11.41 3.85 -15.41
CA LEU A 17 12.69 3.51 -14.78
C LEU A 17 13.89 3.98 -15.60
N SER A 18 14.36 5.20 -15.35
CA SER A 18 15.81 5.39 -15.29
C SER A 18 16.28 4.74 -13.97
N PRO A 19 17.35 3.92 -13.93
CA PRO A 19 17.81 3.29 -12.71
C PRO A 19 18.43 4.35 -11.80
N VAL A 20 17.60 5.07 -11.04
CA VAL A 20 18.04 5.90 -9.90
C VAL A 20 18.76 5.02 -8.86
N ALA A 21 18.44 3.72 -8.80
CA ALA A 21 19.07 2.72 -7.93
C ALA A 21 20.58 2.51 -8.14
N ALA A 22 21.15 2.82 -9.32
CA ALA A 22 22.53 2.45 -9.58
C ALA A 22 23.55 3.28 -8.75
N HIS A 23 23.12 4.31 -8.03
CA HIS A 23 24.01 5.29 -7.38
C HIS A 23 23.61 5.62 -5.92
N LEU A 24 22.82 4.77 -5.26
CA LEU A 24 22.63 4.89 -3.79
C LEU A 24 23.93 4.42 -3.10
N GLU A 25 24.95 5.27 -3.09
CA GLU A 25 26.13 5.07 -2.25
C GLU A 25 25.70 5.06 -0.77
N PRO A 26 26.30 4.19 0.06
CA PRO A 26 25.99 4.17 1.47
C PRO A 26 26.22 5.55 2.07
N THR A 27 25.16 6.16 2.61
CA THR A 27 25.32 7.30 3.50
C THR A 27 26.26 6.86 4.62
N ALA A 28 27.21 7.71 5.00
CA ALA A 28 28.09 7.43 6.13
C ALA A 28 27.20 7.01 7.30
N GLN A 29 27.39 5.78 7.82
CA GLN A 29 26.60 5.24 8.92
C GLN A 29 26.48 6.34 9.98
N LEU A 30 25.27 6.85 10.18
CA LEU A 30 24.99 7.80 11.25
C LEU A 30 25.18 7.00 12.54
N ASN A 31 26.39 7.11 13.10
CA ASN A 31 26.85 6.28 14.22
C ASN A 31 26.06 6.52 15.51
N ASN A 32 25.14 7.48 15.51
CA ASN A 32 24.27 7.81 16.62
C ASN A 32 22.82 7.98 16.16
N VAL A 33 21.88 7.40 16.92
CA VAL A 33 20.44 7.48 16.69
C VAL A 33 19.97 8.94 16.68
N SER A 34 20.55 9.80 17.52
CA SER A 34 20.21 11.22 17.56
C SER A 34 20.43 11.93 16.23
N ASP A 35 21.52 11.62 15.54
CA ASP A 35 21.87 12.26 14.26
C ASP A 35 20.95 11.76 13.15
N TYR A 36 20.57 10.47 13.20
CA TYR A 36 19.54 9.92 12.33
C TYR A 36 18.20 10.63 12.54
N GLN A 37 17.76 10.78 13.79
CA GLN A 37 16.51 11.46 14.10
C GLN A 37 16.53 12.91 13.61
N ASN A 38 17.59 13.67 13.88
CA ASN A 38 17.71 15.05 13.44
C ASN A 38 17.56 15.22 11.91
N ASN A 39 18.09 14.28 11.14
CA ASN A 39 18.06 14.34 9.68
C ASN A 39 16.75 13.77 9.07
N TYR A 40 16.12 12.79 9.72
CA TYR A 40 15.02 12.01 9.14
C TYR A 40 13.69 12.09 9.90
N THR A 41 13.56 12.97 10.91
CA THR A 41 12.28 13.18 11.63
C THR A 41 11.13 13.55 10.69
N TRP A 42 11.41 14.26 9.59
CA TRP A 42 10.39 14.61 8.61
C TRP A 42 9.76 13.38 7.96
N ILE A 43 10.52 12.30 7.73
CA ILE A 43 10.00 11.04 7.15
C ILE A 43 9.01 10.41 8.13
N LEU A 44 9.31 10.44 9.43
CA LEU A 44 8.38 9.99 10.46
C LEU A 44 7.10 10.84 10.46
N ALA A 45 7.21 12.16 10.46
CA ALA A 45 6.06 13.06 10.50
C ALA A 45 5.13 12.85 9.30
N VAL A 46 5.70 12.82 8.08
CA VAL A 46 4.92 12.55 6.86
C VAL A 46 4.43 11.10 6.83
N GLY A 47 5.22 10.15 7.34
CA GLY A 47 4.84 8.74 7.45
C GLY A 47 3.61 8.52 8.31
N ILE A 48 3.50 9.21 9.45
CA ILE A 48 2.30 9.17 10.31
C ILE A 48 1.07 9.67 9.55
N ILE A 49 1.20 10.77 8.81
CA ILE A 49 0.12 11.33 7.98
C ILE A 49 -0.25 10.35 6.84
N ALA A 50 0.75 9.78 6.18
CA ALA A 50 0.56 8.81 5.09
C ALA A 50 -0.09 7.51 5.59
N GLY A 51 0.29 7.02 6.77
CA GLY A 51 -0.33 5.87 7.41
C GLY A 51 -1.79 6.15 7.77
N PHE A 52 -2.08 7.33 8.34
CA PHE A 52 -3.47 7.75 8.57
C PHE A 52 -4.27 7.84 7.26
N PHE A 53 -3.67 8.40 6.20
CA PHE A 53 -4.30 8.51 4.89
C PHE A 53 -4.56 7.15 4.23
N MET A 54 -3.63 6.21 4.33
CA MET A 54 -3.82 4.83 3.89
C MET A 54 -4.94 4.14 4.69
N ALA A 55 -4.95 4.32 6.02
CA ALA A 55 -6.01 3.82 6.89
C ALA A 55 -7.38 4.41 6.53
N TRP A 56 -7.44 5.70 6.23
CA TRP A 56 -8.62 6.36 5.69
C TRP A 56 -9.06 5.75 4.35
N GLY A 57 -8.12 5.46 3.45
CA GLY A 57 -8.41 4.76 2.19
C GLY A 57 -9.00 3.37 2.41
N ILE A 58 -8.48 2.62 3.40
CA ILE A 58 -9.01 1.31 3.81
C ILE A 58 -10.45 1.44 4.30
N GLY A 59 -10.73 2.40 5.17
CA GLY A 59 -12.08 2.71 5.64
C GLY A 59 -13.06 3.04 4.52
N ALA A 60 -12.62 3.88 3.59
CA ALA A 60 -13.41 4.37 2.48
C ALA A 60 -13.77 3.27 1.46
N ASN A 61 -12.90 2.28 1.26
CA ASN A 61 -13.07 1.24 0.26
C ASN A 61 -13.53 -0.10 0.84
N ASP A 62 -12.85 -0.61 1.87
CA ASP A 62 -12.94 -2.02 2.27
C ASP A 62 -13.91 -2.24 3.44
N VAL A 63 -13.99 -1.34 4.42
CA VAL A 63 -14.97 -1.47 5.54
C VAL A 63 -16.42 -1.44 5.06
N ALA A 64 -16.66 -0.76 3.95
CA ALA A 64 -17.93 -0.78 3.25
C ALA A 64 -18.41 -2.20 2.95
N ASN A 65 -17.51 -3.18 2.78
CA ASN A 65 -17.82 -4.54 2.39
C ASN A 65 -18.57 -5.33 3.47
N SER A 66 -18.18 -5.19 4.74
CA SER A 66 -18.76 -5.95 5.86
C SER A 66 -20.19 -5.53 6.20
N PHE A 67 -20.57 -4.29 5.90
CA PHE A 67 -21.93 -3.79 6.11
C PHE A 67 -22.70 -3.52 4.82
N ALA A 68 -22.10 -3.70 3.64
CA ALA A 68 -22.77 -3.59 2.35
C ALA A 68 -24.00 -4.51 2.26
N THR A 69 -23.84 -5.73 2.75
CA THR A 69 -24.91 -6.74 2.84
C THR A 69 -26.04 -6.29 3.77
N SER A 70 -25.72 -5.71 4.92
CA SER A 70 -26.70 -5.28 5.93
C SER A 70 -27.49 -4.05 5.49
N VAL A 71 -26.83 -3.11 4.80
CA VAL A 71 -27.50 -1.95 4.21
C VAL A 71 -28.29 -2.37 2.97
N GLY A 72 -27.73 -3.22 2.11
CA GLY A 72 -28.35 -3.70 0.89
C GLY A 72 -29.55 -4.63 1.09
N SER A 73 -29.59 -5.35 2.22
CA SER A 73 -30.75 -6.13 2.66
C SER A 73 -31.82 -5.27 3.35
N LYS A 74 -31.53 -3.99 3.60
CA LYS A 74 -32.31 -3.09 4.46
C LYS A 74 -32.44 -3.59 5.91
N ALA A 75 -31.52 -4.44 6.37
CA ALA A 75 -31.43 -4.85 7.77
C ALA A 75 -31.02 -3.68 8.67
N LEU A 76 -30.13 -2.83 8.19
CA LEU A 76 -29.68 -1.61 8.85
C LEU A 76 -29.79 -0.40 7.92
N THR A 77 -30.06 0.76 8.50
CA THR A 77 -29.86 2.03 7.80
C THR A 77 -28.37 2.32 7.65
N LEU A 78 -28.00 3.17 6.69
CA LEU A 78 -26.60 3.60 6.51
C LEU A 78 -26.01 4.21 7.80
N ARG A 79 -26.81 5.00 8.54
CA ARG A 79 -26.42 5.56 9.86
C ARG A 79 -26.01 4.48 10.84
N GLN A 80 -26.88 3.50 11.02
CA GLN A 80 -26.67 2.41 11.98
C GLN A 80 -25.48 1.55 11.58
N ALA A 81 -25.40 1.17 10.30
CA ALA A 81 -24.31 0.39 9.76
C ALA A 81 -22.95 1.06 9.99
N VAL A 82 -22.82 2.35 9.65
CA VAL A 82 -21.57 3.10 9.83
C VAL A 82 -21.20 3.26 11.29
N ALA A 83 -22.17 3.50 12.18
CA ALA A 83 -21.92 3.62 13.62
C ALA A 83 -21.41 2.30 14.23
N ILE A 84 -22.04 1.17 13.89
CA ILE A 84 -21.64 -0.15 14.39
C ILE A 84 -20.27 -0.53 13.81
N ALA A 85 -20.08 -0.37 12.50
CA ALA A 85 -18.82 -0.65 11.82
C ALA A 85 -17.65 0.13 12.43
N THR A 86 -17.83 1.42 12.71
CA THR A 86 -16.80 2.25 13.36
C THR A 86 -16.32 1.63 14.67
N VAL A 87 -17.23 1.13 15.50
CA VAL A 87 -16.88 0.48 16.77
C VAL A 87 -16.23 -0.88 16.53
N CYS A 88 -16.81 -1.72 15.68
CA CYS A 88 -16.31 -3.06 15.38
C CYS A 88 -14.90 -3.03 14.76
N GLU A 89 -14.68 -2.22 13.73
CA GLU A 89 -13.37 -2.06 13.09
C GLU A 89 -12.33 -1.55 14.09
N PHE A 90 -12.66 -0.52 14.87
CA PHE A 90 -11.72 0.08 15.82
C PHE A 90 -11.32 -0.91 16.91
N VAL A 91 -12.27 -1.68 17.44
CA VAL A 91 -12.01 -2.75 18.41
C VAL A 91 -11.16 -3.87 17.77
N GLY A 92 -11.46 -4.28 16.54
CA GLY A 92 -10.70 -5.28 15.80
C GLY A 92 -9.23 -4.85 15.58
N CYS A 93 -9.03 -3.59 15.17
CA CYS A 93 -7.71 -2.99 14.98
C CYS A 93 -6.85 -3.07 16.24
N ILE A 94 -7.39 -2.64 17.39
CA ILE A 94 -6.60 -2.55 18.64
C ILE A 94 -6.38 -3.92 19.28
N SER A 95 -7.39 -4.79 19.23
CA SER A 95 -7.33 -6.08 19.92
C SER A 95 -6.49 -7.13 19.17
N MET A 96 -6.55 -7.15 17.84
CA MET A 96 -5.96 -8.23 17.03
C MET A 96 -5.08 -7.74 15.88
N GLY A 97 -5.05 -6.44 15.57
CA GLY A 97 -4.28 -5.90 14.43
C GLY A 97 -2.77 -6.16 14.47
N ALA A 98 -2.19 -6.27 15.66
CA ALA A 98 -0.77 -6.54 15.82
C ALA A 98 -0.35 -7.92 15.27
N SER A 99 -1.22 -8.94 15.33
CA SER A 99 -0.87 -10.31 14.91
C SER A 99 -0.68 -10.45 13.40
N VAL A 100 -1.33 -9.59 12.62
CA VAL A 100 -1.31 -9.60 11.15
C VAL A 100 -0.26 -8.64 10.60
N THR A 101 0.13 -7.63 11.39
CA THR A 101 1.07 -6.57 10.98
C THR A 101 2.45 -7.12 10.59
N ASP A 102 2.97 -8.12 11.31
CA ASP A 102 4.26 -8.73 10.99
C ASP A 102 4.27 -9.41 9.60
N THR A 103 3.15 -10.03 9.20
CA THR A 103 3.04 -10.73 7.90
C THR A 103 3.15 -9.77 6.72
N VAL A 104 2.55 -8.57 6.82
CA VAL A 104 2.59 -7.56 5.75
C VAL A 104 3.96 -6.88 5.66
N ARG A 105 4.63 -6.62 6.80
CA ARG A 105 5.95 -5.96 6.83
C ARG A 105 7.06 -6.84 6.22
N SER A 106 7.28 -8.03 6.77
CA SER A 106 8.45 -8.85 6.42
C SER A 106 8.26 -9.76 5.20
N GLY A 107 7.05 -9.79 4.62
CA GLY A 107 6.71 -10.73 3.56
C GLY A 107 7.28 -10.34 2.19
N PHE A 108 7.31 -9.05 1.85
CA PHE A 108 7.45 -8.62 0.45
C PHE A 108 8.78 -7.99 0.08
N ILE A 109 9.41 -7.27 1.02
CA ILE A 109 10.71 -6.64 0.84
C ILE A 109 11.73 -7.32 1.75
N ASP A 110 12.78 -7.88 1.17
CA ASP A 110 13.93 -8.39 1.90
C ASP A 110 14.75 -7.22 2.46
N GLU A 111 14.52 -6.98 3.75
CA GLU A 111 15.17 -5.97 4.57
C GLU A 111 16.70 -6.10 4.60
N ALA A 112 17.26 -7.28 4.32
CA ALA A 112 18.71 -7.48 4.31
C ALA A 112 19.43 -6.56 3.32
N TYR A 113 18.77 -6.22 2.20
CA TYR A 113 19.31 -5.30 1.19
C TYR A 113 19.38 -3.84 1.66
N PHE A 114 18.66 -3.49 2.72
CA PHE A 114 18.57 -2.13 3.25
C PHE A 114 19.27 -1.93 4.59
N LYS A 115 19.91 -2.96 5.15
CA LYS A 115 20.62 -2.87 6.44
C LYS A 115 21.63 -1.72 6.52
N ASN A 116 22.28 -1.42 5.40
CA ASN A 116 23.27 -0.34 5.33
C ASN A 116 22.66 1.02 4.98
N ASN A 117 21.41 1.05 4.52
CA ASN A 117 20.71 2.25 4.05
C ASN A 117 19.27 2.29 4.64
N PRO A 118 19.12 2.37 5.98
CA PRO A 118 17.82 2.32 6.65
C PRO A 118 16.87 3.44 6.17
N GLU A 119 17.39 4.63 5.85
CA GLU A 119 16.62 5.75 5.31
C GLU A 119 15.95 5.45 3.96
N VAL A 120 16.57 4.62 3.13
CA VAL A 120 16.01 4.24 1.83
C VAL A 120 14.78 3.35 2.02
N LEU A 121 14.86 2.41 2.96
CA LEU A 121 13.69 1.58 3.32
C LEU A 121 12.59 2.43 3.95
N GLN A 122 12.95 3.41 4.78
CA GLN A 122 12.00 4.34 5.39
C GLN A 122 11.24 5.16 4.32
N LEU A 123 11.96 5.68 3.32
CA LEU A 123 11.36 6.38 2.17
C LEU A 123 10.51 5.45 1.30
N ALA A 124 10.93 4.20 1.11
CA ALA A 124 10.18 3.20 0.35
C ALA A 124 8.84 2.89 1.01
N MET A 125 8.82 2.69 2.33
CA MET A 125 7.59 2.47 3.09
C MET A 125 6.66 3.69 3.06
N LEU A 126 7.22 4.90 3.16
CA LEU A 126 6.45 6.14 3.03
C LEU A 126 5.80 6.25 1.65
N ALA A 127 6.58 6.03 0.58
CA ALA A 127 6.07 6.08 -0.79
C ALA A 127 5.02 4.99 -1.05
N ALA A 128 5.18 3.81 -0.45
CA ALA A 128 4.21 2.73 -0.56
C ALA A 128 2.86 3.10 0.07
N LEU A 129 2.87 3.68 1.28
CA LEU A 129 1.66 4.17 1.94
C LEU A 129 0.94 5.24 1.12
N LEU A 130 1.68 6.22 0.60
CA LEU A 130 1.10 7.28 -0.23
C LEU A 130 0.55 6.75 -1.56
N GLY A 131 1.30 5.90 -2.24
CA GLY A 131 0.88 5.31 -3.53
C GLY A 131 -0.40 4.49 -3.39
N ALA A 132 -0.46 3.61 -2.39
CA ALA A 132 -1.64 2.80 -2.11
C ALA A 132 -2.83 3.68 -1.65
N GLY A 133 -2.59 4.64 -0.76
CA GLY A 133 -3.62 5.56 -0.28
C GLY A 133 -4.25 6.39 -1.39
N ILE A 134 -3.45 6.91 -2.33
CA ILE A 134 -3.94 7.69 -3.48
C ILE A 134 -4.83 6.82 -4.38
N TRP A 135 -4.41 5.59 -4.66
CA TRP A 135 -5.19 4.66 -5.46
C TRP A 135 -6.53 4.31 -4.80
N LEU A 136 -6.54 4.05 -3.49
CA LEU A 136 -7.75 3.77 -2.73
C LEU A 136 -8.70 4.97 -2.69
N ALA A 137 -8.18 6.18 -2.50
CA ALA A 137 -8.96 7.41 -2.54
C ALA A 137 -9.68 7.57 -3.90
N LEU A 138 -8.96 7.33 -4.99
CA LEU A 138 -9.51 7.38 -6.34
C LEU A 138 -10.61 6.33 -6.53
N CYS A 139 -10.34 5.06 -6.19
CA CYS A 139 -11.32 3.99 -6.38
C CYS A 139 -12.58 4.19 -5.52
N SER A 140 -12.42 4.70 -4.29
CA SER A 140 -13.53 4.98 -3.37
C SER A 140 -14.42 6.12 -3.87
N SER A 141 -13.83 7.17 -4.46
CA SER A 141 -14.62 8.25 -5.09
C SER A 141 -15.38 7.76 -6.33
N LEU A 142 -14.85 6.78 -7.05
CA LEU A 142 -15.51 6.11 -8.18
C LEU A 142 -16.47 4.99 -7.77
N GLY A 143 -16.65 4.74 -6.46
CA GLY A 143 -17.49 3.67 -5.91
C GLY A 143 -17.14 2.28 -6.40
N THR A 144 -15.86 2.05 -6.72
CA THR A 144 -15.38 0.78 -7.23
C THR A 144 -14.67 0.03 -6.09
N PRO A 145 -15.15 -1.16 -5.70
CA PRO A 145 -14.48 -1.97 -4.70
C PRO A 145 -13.17 -2.53 -5.28
N VAL A 146 -12.07 -2.25 -4.60
CA VAL A 146 -10.74 -2.76 -4.89
C VAL A 146 -10.16 -3.39 -3.63
N SER A 147 -8.96 -3.95 -3.71
CA SER A 147 -8.32 -4.58 -2.55
C SER A 147 -7.27 -3.66 -1.96
N THR A 148 -7.37 -3.35 -0.67
CA THR A 148 -6.32 -2.63 0.06
C THR A 148 -5.02 -3.43 0.16
N THR A 149 -5.11 -4.73 0.44
CA THR A 149 -3.97 -5.67 0.47
C THR A 149 -3.23 -5.66 -0.87
N HIS A 150 -3.93 -5.73 -2.01
CA HIS A 150 -3.27 -5.61 -3.31
C HIS A 150 -2.74 -4.21 -3.60
N SER A 151 -3.41 -3.16 -3.11
CA SER A 151 -2.92 -1.79 -3.28
C SER A 151 -1.56 -1.61 -2.61
N ILE A 152 -1.42 -2.02 -1.35
CA ILE A 152 -0.14 -1.89 -0.65
C ILE A 152 0.93 -2.82 -1.23
N ILE A 153 0.58 -4.06 -1.60
CA ILE A 153 1.53 -4.99 -2.22
C ILE A 153 2.00 -4.48 -3.57
N GLY A 154 1.10 -3.97 -4.41
CA GLY A 154 1.45 -3.34 -5.69
C GLY A 154 2.40 -2.17 -5.49
N SER A 155 2.11 -1.32 -4.51
CA SER A 155 3.01 -0.23 -4.13
C SER A 155 4.38 -0.71 -3.63
N LEU A 156 4.44 -1.75 -2.80
CA LEU A 156 5.70 -2.37 -2.33
C LEU A 156 6.51 -2.96 -3.49
N VAL A 157 5.85 -3.65 -4.43
CA VAL A 157 6.49 -4.13 -5.67
C VAL A 157 7.08 -2.96 -6.46
N GLY A 158 6.31 -1.87 -6.63
CA GLY A 158 6.76 -0.67 -7.32
C GLY A 158 8.02 -0.06 -6.72
N VAL A 159 8.04 0.16 -5.40
CA VAL A 159 9.22 0.73 -4.71
C VAL A 159 10.40 -0.23 -4.71
N SER A 160 10.18 -1.55 -4.57
CA SER A 160 11.25 -2.55 -4.66
C SER A 160 11.91 -2.55 -6.04
N LEU A 161 11.13 -2.47 -7.12
CA LEU A 161 11.69 -2.42 -8.48
C LEU A 161 12.55 -1.18 -8.73
N VAL A 162 12.22 -0.04 -8.10
CA VAL A 162 13.03 1.17 -8.17
C VAL A 162 14.24 1.12 -7.25
N ALA A 163 14.09 0.63 -6.02
CA ALA A 163 15.12 0.65 -4.99
C ALA A 163 16.18 -0.44 -5.22
N ASN A 164 15.73 -1.69 -5.31
CA ASN A 164 16.56 -2.85 -5.63
C ASN A 164 15.65 -4.03 -6.03
N PRO A 165 15.59 -4.41 -7.32
CA PRO A 165 14.72 -5.50 -7.77
C PRO A 165 14.97 -6.84 -7.07
N ASN A 166 16.17 -7.08 -6.55
CA ASN A 166 16.50 -8.32 -5.83
C ASN A 166 15.93 -8.35 -4.41
N SER A 167 15.48 -7.22 -3.87
CA SER A 167 14.80 -7.16 -2.57
C SER A 167 13.38 -7.75 -2.62
N LEU A 168 12.82 -8.03 -3.80
CA LEU A 168 11.45 -8.50 -3.91
C LEU A 168 11.33 -10.00 -3.62
N ASN A 169 10.47 -10.35 -2.67
CA ASN A 169 10.12 -11.75 -2.39
C ASN A 169 9.12 -12.28 -3.43
N THR A 170 9.63 -12.93 -4.47
CA THR A 170 8.81 -13.46 -5.58
C THR A 170 7.91 -14.63 -5.16
N THR A 171 8.28 -15.40 -4.13
CA THR A 171 7.44 -16.48 -3.60
C THR A 171 6.16 -15.92 -2.97
N GLN A 172 6.28 -14.90 -2.13
CA GLN A 172 5.13 -14.25 -1.51
C GLN A 172 4.25 -13.54 -2.54
N LEU A 173 4.87 -12.89 -3.52
CA LEU A 173 4.13 -12.31 -4.65
C LEU A 173 3.35 -13.38 -5.43
N GLY A 174 3.92 -14.56 -5.66
CA GLY A 174 3.24 -15.68 -6.31
C GLY A 174 2.01 -16.17 -5.53
N LEU A 175 2.09 -16.22 -4.20
CA LEU A 175 0.95 -16.59 -3.35
C LEU A 175 -0.19 -15.57 -3.42
N VAL A 176 0.13 -14.27 -3.50
CA VAL A 176 -0.86 -13.21 -3.69
C VAL A 176 -1.59 -13.36 -5.02
N VAL A 177 -0.85 -13.59 -6.11
CA VAL A 177 -1.44 -13.82 -7.44
C VAL A 177 -2.31 -15.08 -7.44
N LEU A 178 -1.89 -16.16 -6.77
CA LEU A 178 -2.72 -17.36 -6.63
C LEU A 178 -4.03 -17.07 -5.87
N SER A 179 -3.94 -16.24 -4.82
CA SER A 179 -5.10 -15.85 -4.01
C SER A 179 -6.18 -15.11 -4.80
N TRP A 180 -5.83 -14.46 -5.91
CA TRP A 180 -6.78 -13.73 -6.76
C TRP A 180 -7.91 -14.58 -7.30
N ILE A 181 -7.61 -15.85 -7.56
CA ILE A 181 -8.57 -16.80 -8.10
C ILE A 181 -9.13 -17.64 -6.96
N THR A 182 -8.27 -18.13 -6.07
CA THR A 182 -8.69 -19.09 -5.05
C THR A 182 -9.59 -18.47 -4.00
N SER A 183 -9.30 -17.25 -3.53
CA SER A 183 -10.08 -16.61 -2.45
C SER A 183 -11.53 -16.25 -2.84
N PRO A 184 -11.83 -15.57 -3.97
CA PRO A 184 -13.21 -15.30 -4.35
C PRO A 184 -13.96 -16.59 -4.72
N LEU A 185 -13.28 -17.57 -5.34
CA LEU A 185 -13.90 -18.83 -5.72
C LEU A 185 -14.30 -19.66 -4.49
N LEU A 186 -13.39 -19.84 -3.54
CA LEU A 186 -13.67 -20.58 -2.30
C LEU A 186 -14.76 -19.87 -1.49
N SER A 187 -14.71 -18.54 -1.39
CA SER A 187 -15.73 -17.77 -0.68
C SER A 187 -17.09 -17.89 -1.36
N GLY A 188 -17.13 -17.86 -2.70
CA GLY A 188 -18.33 -18.09 -3.50
C GLY A 188 -18.93 -19.48 -3.29
N ILE A 189 -18.11 -20.53 -3.31
CA ILE A 189 -18.55 -21.91 -3.08
C ILE A 189 -19.10 -22.07 -1.67
N LEU A 190 -18.40 -21.56 -0.65
CA LEU A 190 -18.85 -21.66 0.74
C LEU A 190 -20.13 -20.86 0.99
N ALA A 191 -20.20 -19.62 0.52
CA ALA A 191 -21.40 -18.78 0.65
C ALA A 191 -22.60 -19.40 -0.08
N ALA A 192 -22.41 -19.90 -1.30
CA ALA A 192 -23.44 -20.63 -2.04
C ALA A 192 -23.89 -21.88 -1.28
N SER A 193 -22.96 -22.64 -0.70
CA SER A 193 -23.28 -23.84 0.07
C SER A 193 -24.12 -23.50 1.30
N VAL A 194 -23.71 -22.50 2.08
CA VAL A 194 -24.49 -22.01 3.24
C VAL A 194 -25.87 -21.53 2.80
N PHE A 195 -25.94 -20.74 1.73
CA PHE A 195 -27.22 -20.23 1.23
C PHE A 195 -28.13 -21.36 0.73
N LEU A 196 -27.62 -22.35 0.00
CA LEU A 196 -28.42 -23.47 -0.50
C LEU A 196 -28.93 -24.35 0.65
N LEU A 197 -28.15 -24.53 1.71
CA LEU A 197 -28.60 -25.23 2.92
C LEU A 197 -29.72 -24.45 3.60
N VAL A 198 -29.53 -23.15 3.87
CA VAL A 198 -30.55 -22.29 4.46
C VAL A 198 -31.81 -22.24 3.59
N ARG A 199 -31.66 -22.09 2.28
CA ARG A 199 -32.76 -22.04 1.31
C ARG A 199 -33.56 -23.32 1.29
N THR A 200 -32.90 -24.47 1.27
CA THR A 200 -33.56 -25.77 1.14
C THR A 200 -34.21 -26.21 2.45
N PHE A 201 -33.49 -26.09 3.57
CA PHE A 201 -33.97 -26.59 4.85
C PHE A 201 -34.90 -25.62 5.60
N ILE A 202 -34.72 -24.30 5.41
CA ILE A 202 -35.46 -23.27 6.14
C ILE A 202 -36.41 -22.51 5.19
N LEU A 203 -35.88 -21.78 4.20
CA LEU A 203 -36.67 -20.77 3.47
C LEU A 203 -37.76 -21.36 2.56
N ARG A 204 -37.50 -22.49 1.88
CA ARG A 204 -38.47 -23.18 1.01
C ARG A 204 -39.37 -24.17 1.76
N SER A 205 -39.24 -24.26 3.09
CA SER A 205 -40.09 -25.15 3.87
C SER A 205 -41.52 -24.61 3.94
N PRO A 206 -42.56 -25.47 3.93
CA PRO A 206 -43.94 -25.05 4.17
C PRO A 206 -44.10 -24.31 5.51
N ASN A 207 -43.30 -24.66 6.51
CA ASN A 207 -43.29 -24.05 7.85
C ASN A 207 -42.01 -23.24 8.09
N ALA A 208 -41.62 -22.41 7.12
CA ALA A 208 -40.35 -21.68 7.10
C ALA A 208 -40.08 -20.88 8.39
N VAL A 209 -41.09 -20.20 8.94
CA VAL A 209 -40.96 -19.40 10.17
C VAL A 209 -40.63 -20.29 11.37
N SER A 210 -41.39 -21.37 11.58
CA SER A 210 -41.16 -22.30 12.69
C SER A 210 -39.80 -22.99 12.59
N ARG A 211 -39.39 -23.40 11.38
CA ARG A 211 -38.04 -23.93 11.13
C ARG A 211 -36.98 -22.87 11.41
N GLY A 212 -37.21 -21.63 10.99
CA GLY A 212 -36.34 -20.50 11.30
C GLY A 212 -36.04 -20.42 12.79
N TYR A 213 -37.08 -20.36 13.65
CA TYR A 213 -36.91 -20.32 15.10
C TYR A 213 -36.14 -21.52 15.67
N LYS A 214 -36.35 -22.73 15.12
CA LYS A 214 -35.64 -23.94 15.56
C LYS A 214 -34.17 -23.94 15.16
N PHE A 215 -33.85 -23.46 13.96
CA PHE A 215 -32.48 -23.43 13.45
C PHE A 215 -31.69 -22.19 13.89
N TYR A 216 -32.36 -21.12 14.32
CA TYR A 216 -31.70 -19.87 14.71
C TYR A 216 -30.60 -20.05 15.75
N PRO A 217 -30.80 -20.77 16.89
CA PRO A 217 -29.74 -20.94 17.88
C PRO A 217 -28.55 -21.72 17.33
N VAL A 218 -28.78 -22.66 16.40
CA VAL A 218 -27.73 -23.45 15.76
C VAL A 218 -26.90 -22.58 14.82
N LEU A 219 -27.55 -21.76 13.98
CA LEU A 219 -26.86 -20.83 13.09
C LEU A 219 -26.05 -19.80 13.88
N LEU A 220 -26.63 -19.25 14.95
CA LEU A 220 -25.95 -18.32 15.85
C LEU A 220 -24.75 -18.97 16.54
N LEU A 221 -24.87 -20.24 16.97
CA LEU A 221 -23.76 -20.99 17.56
C LEU A 221 -22.62 -21.19 16.57
N ILE A 222 -22.92 -21.57 15.32
CA ILE A 222 -21.89 -21.75 14.29
C ILE A 222 -21.16 -20.43 14.03
N THR A 223 -21.89 -19.31 13.91
CA THR A 223 -21.32 -17.97 13.74
C THR A 223 -20.40 -17.60 14.93
N ASN A 224 -20.90 -17.71 16.16
CA ASN A 224 -20.13 -17.41 17.35
C ASN A 224 -18.92 -18.32 17.52
N LEU A 225 -19.02 -19.60 17.12
CA LEU A 225 -17.93 -20.56 17.22
C LEU A 225 -16.78 -20.20 16.29
N ILE A 226 -17.08 -19.90 15.02
CA ILE A 226 -16.05 -19.49 14.04
C ILE A 226 -15.30 -18.25 14.55
N PHE A 227 -16.03 -17.27 15.09
CA PHE A 227 -15.43 -16.05 15.62
C PHE A 227 -14.62 -16.30 16.90
N CYS A 228 -15.16 -17.03 17.88
CA CYS A 228 -14.43 -17.34 19.12
C CYS A 228 -13.17 -18.16 18.83
N MET A 229 -13.22 -19.06 17.85
CA MET A 229 -12.02 -19.76 17.37
C MET A 229 -10.99 -18.80 16.80
N TYR A 230 -11.41 -17.85 15.96
CA TYR A 230 -10.48 -16.82 15.44
C TYR A 230 -9.85 -16.01 16.58
N VAL A 231 -10.65 -15.50 17.52
CA VAL A 231 -10.14 -14.71 18.66
C VAL A 231 -9.16 -15.52 19.50
N VAL A 232 -9.52 -16.74 19.90
CA VAL A 232 -8.65 -17.56 20.77
C VAL A 232 -7.35 -17.94 20.07
N PHE A 233 -7.40 -18.33 18.78
CA PHE A 233 -6.22 -18.85 18.08
C PHE A 233 -5.33 -17.77 17.43
N LYS A 234 -5.85 -16.56 17.19
CA LYS A 234 -5.11 -15.46 16.56
C LYS A 234 -4.80 -14.28 17.45
N ASN A 235 -5.21 -14.30 18.71
CA ASN A 235 -4.87 -13.22 19.63
C ASN A 235 -3.34 -13.07 19.74
N PRO A 236 -2.76 -11.88 19.46
CA PRO A 236 -1.32 -11.66 19.54
C PRO A 236 -0.78 -11.69 20.98
N GLN A 237 -1.65 -11.61 22.00
CA GLN A 237 -1.22 -11.59 23.40
C GLN A 237 -0.45 -12.86 23.76
N VAL A 238 0.75 -12.66 24.31
CA VAL A 238 1.75 -13.72 24.58
C VAL A 238 1.15 -14.84 25.43
N GLU A 239 0.39 -14.50 26.47
CA GLU A 239 -0.24 -15.48 27.37
C GLU A 239 -1.22 -16.41 26.62
N ILE A 240 -2.01 -15.84 25.71
CA ILE A 240 -3.00 -16.61 24.92
C ILE A 240 -2.27 -17.48 23.90
N LYS A 241 -1.27 -16.93 23.21
CA LYS A 241 -0.48 -17.67 22.23
C LYS A 241 0.23 -18.87 22.86
N ASP A 242 0.83 -18.69 24.02
CA ASP A 242 1.49 -19.75 24.77
C ASP A 242 0.50 -20.80 25.29
N PHE A 243 -0.68 -20.37 25.75
CA PHE A 243 -1.76 -21.26 26.17
C PHE A 243 -2.26 -22.14 25.01
N VAL A 244 -2.49 -21.54 23.83
CA VAL A 244 -2.92 -22.27 22.63
C VAL A 244 -1.85 -23.27 22.19
N ALA A 245 -0.58 -22.88 22.21
CA ALA A 245 0.53 -23.74 21.81
C ALA A 245 0.73 -24.93 22.76
N LYS A 246 0.59 -24.71 24.08
CA LYS A 246 0.78 -25.76 25.10
C LYS A 246 -0.42 -26.70 25.23
N THR A 247 -1.63 -26.17 25.06
CA THR A 247 -2.88 -26.90 25.34
C THR A 247 -3.97 -26.62 24.29
N PRO A 248 -3.79 -27.05 23.02
CA PRO A 248 -4.74 -26.72 21.95
C PRO A 248 -6.15 -27.28 22.20
N GLY A 249 -6.28 -28.44 22.85
CA GLY A 249 -7.59 -29.00 23.22
C GLY A 249 -8.34 -28.13 24.25
N ALA A 250 -7.63 -27.54 25.22
CA ALA A 250 -8.23 -26.61 26.17
C ALA A 250 -8.64 -25.30 25.50
N ALA A 251 -7.84 -24.80 24.54
CA ALA A 251 -8.19 -23.64 23.73
C ALA A 251 -9.48 -23.86 22.91
N VAL A 252 -9.65 -25.04 22.30
CA VAL A 252 -10.90 -25.43 21.64
C VAL A 252 -12.07 -25.43 22.64
N GLY A 253 -11.87 -25.99 23.84
CA GLY A 253 -12.88 -26.00 24.90
C GLY A 253 -13.30 -24.59 25.35
N VAL A 254 -12.34 -23.67 25.52
CA VAL A 254 -12.60 -22.26 25.85
C VAL A 254 -13.38 -21.58 24.72
N ALA A 255 -12.97 -21.77 23.46
CA ALA A 255 -13.67 -21.20 22.32
C ALA A 255 -15.13 -21.71 22.21
N LEU A 256 -15.37 -23.01 22.45
CA LEU A 256 -16.71 -23.59 22.50
C LEU A 256 -17.53 -23.02 23.67
N GLY A 257 -16.93 -22.89 24.86
CA GLY A 257 -17.59 -22.31 26.03
C GLY A 257 -17.99 -20.85 25.81
N LEU A 258 -17.11 -20.04 25.24
CA LEU A 258 -17.39 -18.66 24.86
C LEU A 258 -18.48 -18.59 23.79
N ALA A 259 -18.42 -19.44 22.77
CA ALA A 259 -19.43 -19.48 21.71
C ALA A 259 -20.82 -19.82 22.26
N LEU A 260 -20.92 -20.79 23.17
CA LEU A 260 -22.18 -21.13 23.85
C LEU A 260 -22.67 -19.98 24.74
N PHE A 261 -21.77 -19.32 25.48
CA PHE A 261 -22.08 -18.16 26.29
C PHE A 261 -22.64 -17.00 25.45
N PHE A 262 -21.95 -16.61 24.37
CA PHE A 262 -22.43 -15.55 23.49
C PHE A 262 -23.72 -15.92 22.76
N THR A 263 -23.89 -17.19 22.36
CA THR A 263 -25.15 -17.65 21.75
C THR A 263 -26.31 -17.52 22.72
N THR A 264 -26.15 -17.98 23.96
CA THR A 264 -27.21 -17.89 24.97
C THR A 264 -27.52 -16.44 25.34
N LEU A 265 -26.49 -15.60 25.47
CA LEU A 265 -26.63 -14.17 25.75
C LEU A 265 -27.36 -13.43 24.62
N VAL A 266 -26.88 -13.56 23.38
CA VAL A 266 -27.49 -12.91 22.21
C VAL A 266 -28.89 -13.42 22.00
N TRP A 267 -29.14 -14.72 22.13
CA TRP A 267 -30.49 -15.28 22.05
C TRP A 267 -31.41 -14.69 23.12
N ALA A 268 -30.99 -14.63 24.39
CA ALA A 268 -31.80 -14.06 25.47
C ALA A 268 -32.17 -12.59 25.21
N ILE A 269 -31.25 -11.81 24.64
CA ILE A 269 -31.45 -10.40 24.31
C ILE A 269 -32.38 -10.25 23.09
N THR A 270 -32.13 -10.98 22.01
CA THR A 270 -32.82 -10.76 20.74
C THR A 270 -34.15 -11.50 20.64
N PHE A 271 -34.37 -12.59 21.39
CA PHE A 271 -35.56 -13.44 21.26
C PHE A 271 -36.88 -12.66 21.35
N ARG A 272 -37.03 -11.80 22.37
CA ARG A 272 -38.23 -10.96 22.53
C ARG A 272 -38.40 -9.96 21.38
N SER A 273 -37.31 -9.39 20.90
CA SER A 273 -37.32 -8.44 19.79
C SER A 273 -37.69 -9.11 18.47
N ILE A 274 -37.17 -10.32 18.24
CA ILE A 274 -37.48 -11.16 17.08
C ILE A 274 -38.95 -11.51 17.07
N GLN A 275 -39.53 -11.98 18.20
CA GLN A 275 -40.95 -12.31 18.28
C GLN A 275 -41.82 -11.12 17.91
N ARG A 276 -41.63 -9.98 18.58
CA ARG A 276 -42.37 -8.74 18.30
C ARG A 276 -42.23 -8.27 16.86
N SER A 277 -41.01 -8.34 16.30
CA SER A 277 -40.77 -7.94 14.91
C SER A 277 -41.47 -8.87 13.91
N THR A 278 -41.57 -10.16 14.25
CA THR A 278 -42.23 -11.16 13.38
C THR A 278 -43.74 -10.99 13.42
N GLU A 279 -44.30 -10.73 14.60
CA GLU A 279 -45.72 -10.41 14.82
C GLU A 279 -46.12 -9.10 14.11
N ALA A 280 -45.28 -8.06 14.17
CA ALA A 280 -45.56 -6.81 13.47
C ALA A 280 -45.62 -6.98 11.94
N VAL A 281 -44.77 -7.84 11.36
CA VAL A 281 -44.83 -8.18 9.93
C VAL A 281 -46.11 -8.95 9.60
N GLU A 282 -46.59 -9.81 10.50
CA GLU A 282 -47.88 -10.48 10.35
C GLU A 282 -49.04 -9.49 10.27
N GLU A 283 -49.07 -8.51 11.17
CA GLU A 283 -50.12 -7.48 11.16
C GLU A 283 -50.08 -6.62 9.89
N GLU A 284 -48.90 -6.31 9.36
CA GLU A 284 -48.76 -5.52 8.15
C GLU A 284 -49.14 -6.31 6.89
N ASP A 285 -48.75 -7.57 6.79
CA ASP A 285 -49.13 -8.46 5.67
C ASP A 285 -50.66 -8.65 5.67
N VAL A 286 -51.27 -8.88 6.83
CA VAL A 286 -52.75 -8.99 6.97
C VAL A 286 -53.45 -7.70 6.55
N LYS A 287 -52.91 -6.53 6.92
CA LYS A 287 -53.47 -5.23 6.49
C LYS A 287 -53.37 -5.05 4.98
N LYS A 288 -52.21 -5.33 4.38
CA LYS A 288 -52.02 -5.24 2.91
C LYS A 288 -52.96 -6.19 2.17
N ASP A 289 -53.10 -7.43 2.63
CA ASP A 289 -54.01 -8.40 2.03
C ASP A 289 -55.47 -7.92 2.14
N SER A 290 -55.84 -7.29 3.27
CA SER A 290 -57.17 -6.70 3.46
C SER A 290 -57.41 -5.47 2.57
N GLU A 291 -56.42 -4.61 2.38
CA GLU A 291 -56.49 -3.44 1.50
C GLU A 291 -56.52 -3.86 0.02
N LEU A 292 -55.75 -4.89 -0.34
CA LEU A 292 -55.74 -5.45 -1.69
C LEU A 292 -57.05 -6.17 -2.00
N ALA A 293 -57.63 -6.88 -1.02
CA ALA A 293 -58.96 -7.46 -1.12
C ALA A 293 -60.03 -6.37 -1.25
N ALA A 294 -59.97 -5.31 -0.43
CA ALA A 294 -60.90 -4.18 -0.49
C ALA A 294 -60.79 -3.39 -1.81
N THR A 295 -59.59 -3.23 -2.38
CA THR A 295 -59.39 -2.60 -3.70
C THR A 295 -59.75 -3.52 -4.86
N ALA A 296 -59.60 -4.85 -4.72
CA ALA A 296 -60.10 -5.82 -5.68
C ALA A 296 -61.65 -5.89 -5.69
N GLU A 297 -62.29 -5.75 -4.53
CA GLU A 297 -63.75 -5.64 -4.41
C GLU A 297 -64.27 -4.28 -4.89
N ALA A 298 -63.57 -3.18 -4.59
CA ALA A 298 -63.90 -1.85 -5.11
C ALA A 298 -63.58 -1.67 -6.60
N GLY A 299 -62.68 -2.48 -7.17
CA GLY A 299 -62.30 -2.46 -8.58
C GLY A 299 -63.35 -3.04 -9.54
N ALA A 300 -64.50 -3.51 -9.02
CA ALA A 300 -65.66 -3.87 -9.84
C ALA A 300 -66.56 -2.67 -10.21
N ASP A 301 -66.39 -1.53 -9.55
CA ASP A 301 -67.10 -0.29 -9.87
C ASP A 301 -66.22 0.90 -9.46
N VAL A 302 -65.47 1.48 -10.40
CA VAL A 302 -65.10 2.91 -10.49
C VAL A 302 -64.06 3.07 -11.60
N VAL A 303 -64.48 3.72 -12.68
CA VAL A 303 -63.59 4.47 -13.57
C VAL A 303 -63.33 5.81 -12.88
N MET A 304 -62.08 6.11 -12.50
CA MET A 304 -61.69 7.47 -12.16
C MET A 304 -60.39 7.89 -12.81
N GLU A 305 -60.51 9.02 -13.48
CA GLU A 305 -59.54 9.88 -14.12
C GLU A 305 -58.42 10.30 -13.15
N VAL A 306 -57.17 9.99 -13.47
CA VAL A 306 -56.02 10.53 -12.74
C VAL A 306 -55.66 11.88 -13.36
N SER A 307 -56.08 12.95 -12.69
CA SER A 307 -55.66 14.32 -13.01
C SER A 307 -54.19 14.51 -12.63
N LEU A 308 -53.40 14.87 -13.65
CA LEU A 308 -51.98 15.17 -13.57
C LEU A 308 -51.82 16.63 -13.13
N GLY A 309 -51.54 16.87 -11.85
CA GLY A 309 -51.31 18.23 -11.35
C GLY A 309 -50.86 18.24 -9.90
N ASP A 310 -49.54 18.25 -9.68
CA ASP A 310 -48.86 19.25 -8.86
C ASP A 310 -47.38 18.92 -8.73
N ALA A 311 -46.62 19.50 -9.67
CA ALA A 311 -45.18 19.56 -9.61
C ALA A 311 -44.73 20.80 -8.82
N LEU A 312 -43.68 20.59 -8.02
CA LEU A 312 -42.63 21.56 -7.65
C LEU A 312 -43.01 22.77 -6.79
N LYS A 313 -42.44 22.80 -5.57
CA LYS A 313 -41.84 24.03 -4.99
C LYS A 313 -40.49 23.70 -4.35
N PRO A 314 -39.41 24.46 -4.64
CA PRO A 314 -38.14 24.36 -3.93
C PRO A 314 -38.09 25.44 -2.83
N GLU A 315 -37.87 25.05 -1.58
CA GLU A 315 -37.47 25.99 -0.53
C GLU A 315 -35.99 25.81 -0.23
N ALA A 316 -35.22 26.76 -0.77
CA ALA A 316 -33.88 27.08 -0.35
C ALA A 316 -33.96 27.90 0.93
N GLU A 317 -33.19 27.51 1.96
CA GLU A 317 -32.46 28.36 2.93
C GLU A 317 -32.38 27.69 4.32
N THR A 318 -31.37 26.84 4.52
CA THR A 318 -30.67 26.71 5.83
C THR A 318 -29.32 26.02 5.62
N GLN A 319 -28.37 26.74 5.03
CA GLN A 319 -27.23 26.15 4.33
C GLN A 319 -25.88 26.29 5.05
N LYS A 320 -25.83 26.32 6.39
CA LYS A 320 -24.53 26.38 7.11
C LYS A 320 -24.33 25.42 8.28
N ALA A 321 -25.31 24.58 8.62
CA ALA A 321 -25.14 23.47 9.58
C ALA A 321 -25.39 22.07 8.95
N ALA A 322 -25.73 22.01 7.66
CA ALA A 322 -26.35 20.85 7.02
C ALA A 322 -25.41 19.96 6.18
N VAL A 323 -24.09 20.04 6.35
CA VAL A 323 -23.15 19.24 5.53
C VAL A 323 -23.03 17.80 6.04
N ALA A 324 -23.08 17.58 7.36
CA ALA A 324 -23.04 16.23 7.94
C ALA A 324 -24.39 15.48 7.85
N GLY A 325 -25.52 16.18 7.88
CA GLY A 325 -26.86 15.57 7.84
C GLY A 325 -27.21 14.90 6.51
N ARG A 326 -26.82 15.51 5.39
CA ARG A 326 -27.15 15.02 4.03
C ARG A 326 -26.44 13.72 3.62
N PHE A 327 -25.32 13.38 4.26
CA PHE A 327 -24.58 12.14 3.97
C PHE A 327 -25.42 10.91 4.31
N PHE A 328 -26.06 10.96 5.47
CA PHE A 328 -26.72 9.82 6.05
C PHE A 328 -28.20 9.67 5.69
N ASP A 329 -28.80 10.68 5.05
CA ASP A 329 -30.20 10.67 4.58
C ASP A 329 -30.32 10.18 3.11
N GLN A 330 -29.25 9.59 2.56
CA GLN A 330 -29.26 9.09 1.19
C GLN A 330 -30.01 7.76 1.08
N ASP A 331 -30.99 7.71 0.19
CA ASP A 331 -31.58 6.44 -0.25
C ASP A 331 -30.70 5.78 -1.32
N LEU A 332 -29.76 4.96 -0.87
CA LEU A 332 -28.85 4.22 -1.75
C LEU A 332 -29.59 3.26 -2.69
N HIS A 333 -30.75 2.72 -2.28
CA HIS A 333 -31.55 1.84 -3.12
C HIS A 333 -32.18 2.62 -4.27
N ALA A 334 -32.86 3.74 -3.99
CA ALA A 334 -33.47 4.56 -5.03
C ALA A 334 -32.43 5.01 -6.07
N GLN A 335 -31.27 5.46 -5.60
CA GLN A 335 -30.19 5.86 -6.51
C GLN A 335 -29.63 4.67 -7.31
N ALA A 336 -29.49 3.49 -6.72
CA ALA A 336 -28.96 2.32 -7.42
C ALA A 336 -29.92 1.80 -8.51
N MET A 337 -31.24 1.90 -8.27
CA MET A 337 -32.25 1.52 -9.27
C MET A 337 -32.34 2.53 -10.43
N ALA A 338 -32.09 3.81 -10.16
CA ALA A 338 -32.09 4.85 -11.19
C ALA A 338 -30.93 4.73 -12.20
N GLU A 339 -29.82 4.09 -11.81
CA GLU A 339 -28.59 4.04 -12.61
C GLU A 339 -28.52 2.88 -13.63
N GLY A 340 -29.55 2.03 -13.73
CA GLY A 340 -29.63 1.04 -14.82
C GLY A 340 -30.70 -0.04 -14.65
N GLY A 341 -31.35 -0.41 -15.77
CA GLY A 341 -32.40 -1.43 -15.80
C GLY A 341 -31.93 -2.85 -15.46
N GLU A 342 -30.64 -3.18 -15.64
CA GLU A 342 -30.10 -4.51 -15.29
C GLU A 342 -30.19 -4.81 -13.79
N THR A 343 -29.90 -3.82 -12.94
CA THR A 343 -30.00 -3.96 -11.48
C THR A 343 -31.45 -4.22 -11.08
N GLN A 344 -32.40 -3.45 -11.63
CA GLN A 344 -33.82 -3.62 -11.36
C GLN A 344 -34.31 -5.02 -11.78
N GLN A 345 -33.97 -5.46 -13.01
CA GLN A 345 -34.34 -6.78 -13.51
C GLN A 345 -33.80 -7.94 -12.66
N MET A 346 -32.57 -7.79 -12.14
CA MET A 346 -31.96 -8.78 -11.25
C MET A 346 -32.65 -8.80 -9.87
N HIS A 347 -33.06 -7.65 -9.33
CA HIS A 347 -33.82 -7.57 -8.08
C HIS A 347 -35.23 -8.14 -8.20
N ASP A 348 -35.95 -7.80 -9.27
CA ASP A 348 -37.27 -8.37 -9.60
C ASP A 348 -37.17 -9.86 -9.97
N GLY A 349 -35.96 -10.28 -10.35
CA GLY A 349 -35.59 -11.62 -10.74
C GLY A 349 -35.52 -12.63 -9.61
N ALA A 350 -35.11 -12.17 -8.43
CA ALA A 350 -34.73 -13.02 -7.30
C ALA A 350 -35.95 -13.71 -6.64
N GLU A 351 -35.74 -14.93 -6.15
CA GLU A 351 -36.79 -15.63 -5.39
C GLU A 351 -37.14 -14.86 -4.11
N LYS A 352 -38.44 -14.60 -3.93
CA LYS A 352 -38.99 -13.93 -2.75
C LYS A 352 -39.35 -14.99 -1.72
N PHE A 353 -38.80 -14.85 -0.51
CA PHE A 353 -39.10 -15.72 0.63
C PHE A 353 -40.08 -15.04 1.59
N PRO A 354 -40.75 -15.79 2.48
CA PRO A 354 -41.68 -15.21 3.45
C PRO A 354 -41.00 -14.10 4.29
N ALA A 355 -41.62 -12.92 4.33
CA ALA A 355 -41.06 -11.73 4.97
C ALA A 355 -40.73 -11.96 6.45
N LYS A 356 -41.60 -12.69 7.16
CA LYS A 356 -41.38 -13.12 8.55
C LYS A 356 -40.09 -13.91 8.73
N THR A 357 -39.82 -14.87 7.84
CA THR A 357 -38.61 -15.70 7.91
C THR A 357 -37.37 -14.86 7.61
N GLU A 358 -37.41 -13.97 6.63
CA GLU A 358 -36.30 -13.05 6.34
C GLU A 358 -36.03 -12.06 7.49
N LYS A 359 -37.09 -11.63 8.20
CA LYS A 359 -36.95 -10.75 9.37
C LYS A 359 -36.19 -11.40 10.51
N LEU A 360 -36.34 -12.71 10.69
CA LEU A 360 -35.55 -13.49 11.64
C LEU A 360 -34.05 -13.43 11.28
N PHE A 361 -33.70 -13.57 9.99
CA PHE A 361 -32.32 -13.49 9.53
C PHE A 361 -31.70 -12.10 9.66
N THR A 362 -32.49 -11.03 9.79
CA THR A 362 -31.97 -9.67 10.02
C THR A 362 -31.06 -9.61 11.24
N TYR A 363 -31.45 -10.23 12.35
CA TYR A 363 -30.66 -10.21 13.58
C TYR A 363 -29.40 -11.08 13.48
N LEU A 364 -29.51 -12.26 12.85
CA LEU A 364 -28.34 -13.11 12.55
C LEU A 364 -27.33 -12.38 11.68
N GLN A 365 -27.81 -11.72 10.62
CA GLN A 365 -26.99 -10.96 9.70
C GLN A 365 -26.26 -9.82 10.41
N VAL A 366 -26.94 -9.05 11.26
CA VAL A 366 -26.27 -7.96 11.99
C VAL A 366 -25.13 -8.50 12.87
N VAL A 367 -25.34 -9.64 13.54
CA VAL A 367 -24.31 -10.27 14.36
C VAL A 367 -23.14 -10.77 13.50
N SER A 368 -23.39 -11.46 12.39
CA SER A 368 -22.33 -11.90 11.48
C SER A 368 -21.58 -10.73 10.85
N ALA A 369 -22.26 -9.64 10.46
CA ALA A 369 -21.63 -8.42 9.95
C ALA A 369 -20.72 -7.74 10.98
N CYS A 370 -21.11 -7.73 12.26
CA CYS A 370 -20.25 -7.20 13.34
C CYS A 370 -18.95 -8.01 13.47
N PHE A 371 -19.04 -9.34 13.41
CA PHE A 371 -17.86 -10.21 13.50
C PHE A 371 -16.99 -10.14 12.26
N ASP A 372 -17.60 -10.07 11.08
CA ASP A 372 -16.88 -9.86 9.83
C ASP A 372 -16.10 -8.54 9.88
N SER A 373 -16.72 -7.46 10.35
CA SER A 373 -16.07 -6.15 10.52
C SER A 373 -14.96 -6.15 11.60
N LEU A 374 -15.14 -6.89 12.70
CA LEU A 374 -14.07 -7.08 13.69
C LEU A 374 -12.86 -7.80 13.09
N ALA A 375 -13.08 -8.89 12.35
CA ALA A 375 -12.03 -9.63 11.68
C ALA A 375 -11.38 -8.80 10.56
N HIS A 376 -12.18 -8.04 9.83
CA HIS A 376 -11.73 -7.10 8.80
C HIS A 376 -10.79 -6.05 9.38
N GLY A 377 -11.20 -5.34 10.42
CA GLY A 377 -10.36 -4.33 11.08
C GLY A 377 -9.06 -4.91 11.63
N ALA A 378 -9.08 -6.13 12.15
CA ALA A 378 -7.88 -6.82 12.58
C ALA A 378 -6.92 -7.17 11.41
N ASN A 379 -7.45 -7.57 10.26
CA ASN A 379 -6.63 -7.98 9.12
C ASN A 379 -6.10 -6.79 8.32
N ASP A 380 -6.96 -5.82 8.01
CA ASP A 380 -6.64 -4.78 7.02
C ASP A 380 -5.91 -3.59 7.62
N VAL A 381 -5.96 -3.39 8.95
CA VAL A 381 -5.13 -2.37 9.62
C VAL A 381 -3.64 -2.60 9.39
N ALA A 382 -3.21 -3.86 9.23
CA ALA A 382 -1.84 -4.24 8.91
C ALA A 382 -1.32 -3.60 7.62
N ASN A 383 -2.20 -3.34 6.65
CA ASN A 383 -1.84 -2.75 5.35
C ASN A 383 -1.38 -1.28 5.48
N SER A 384 -1.79 -0.59 6.54
CA SER A 384 -1.30 0.76 6.87
C SER A 384 -0.25 0.70 8.00
N VAL A 385 -0.56 -0.04 9.07
CA VAL A 385 0.26 -0.06 10.29
C VAL A 385 1.57 -0.81 10.09
N GLY A 386 1.67 -1.79 9.19
CA GLY A 386 2.91 -2.50 8.89
C GLY A 386 4.02 -1.58 8.37
N PRO A 387 3.80 -0.90 7.22
CA PRO A 387 4.76 0.07 6.72
C PRO A 387 5.02 1.22 7.70
N LEU A 388 4.00 1.71 8.41
CA LEU A 388 4.17 2.77 9.41
C LEU A 388 5.02 2.30 10.61
N ALA A 389 4.82 1.08 11.10
CA ALA A 389 5.63 0.50 12.16
C ALA A 389 7.09 0.33 11.72
N ALA A 390 7.34 0.00 10.45
CA ALA A 390 8.70 -0.01 9.90
C ALA A 390 9.33 1.40 9.94
N ILE A 391 8.58 2.44 9.54
CA ILE A 391 9.05 3.83 9.60
C ILE A 391 9.39 4.25 11.03
N VAL A 392 8.53 3.91 12.00
CA VAL A 392 8.71 4.24 13.42
C VAL A 392 9.88 3.45 14.01
N GLY A 393 9.98 2.15 13.74
CA GLY A 393 11.05 1.30 14.23
C GLY A 393 12.42 1.79 13.77
N ILE A 394 12.57 2.06 12.47
CA ILE A 394 13.80 2.59 11.89
C ILE A 394 14.15 3.96 12.51
N HIS A 395 13.16 4.83 12.73
CA HIS A 395 13.40 6.13 13.36
C HIS A 395 13.90 6.03 14.81
N GLN A 396 13.47 5.01 15.54
CA GLN A 396 13.86 4.79 16.94
C GLN A 396 15.22 4.11 17.08
N THR A 397 15.55 3.17 16.20
CA THR A 397 16.76 2.34 16.33
C THR A 397 17.88 2.73 15.38
N ALA A 398 17.59 3.55 14.36
CA ALA A 398 18.45 3.81 13.19
C ALA A 398 18.90 2.52 12.48
N LYS A 399 18.18 1.42 12.66
CA LYS A 399 18.51 0.08 12.14
C LYS A 399 17.29 -0.55 11.49
N VAL A 400 17.55 -1.46 10.55
CA VAL A 400 16.52 -2.31 9.95
C VAL A 400 16.47 -3.63 10.74
N ASP A 401 15.45 -3.77 11.58
CA ASP A 401 15.18 -4.97 12.36
C ASP A 401 14.01 -5.75 11.78
N SER A 402 14.18 -7.07 11.68
CA SER A 402 13.15 -7.98 11.15
C SER A 402 11.91 -8.09 12.03
N LYS A 403 12.02 -7.69 13.31
CA LYS A 403 10.92 -7.61 14.27
C LYS A 403 10.89 -6.24 14.92
N VAL A 404 9.83 -5.49 14.63
CA VAL A 404 9.48 -4.25 15.33
C VAL A 404 8.15 -4.48 16.04
N GLU A 405 8.15 -4.30 17.35
CA GLU A 405 6.92 -4.29 18.14
C GLU A 405 6.03 -3.13 17.69
N VAL A 406 4.74 -3.40 17.48
CA VAL A 406 3.78 -2.39 17.02
C VAL A 406 3.20 -1.69 18.25
N PRO A 407 3.52 -0.40 18.48
CA PRO A 407 2.95 0.34 19.58
C PRO A 407 1.44 0.52 19.40
N ILE A 408 0.68 0.44 20.50
CA ILE A 408 -0.79 0.56 20.50
C ILE A 408 -1.26 1.88 19.85
N TRP A 409 -0.52 2.98 20.01
CA TRP A 409 -0.90 4.26 19.42
C TRP A 409 -0.96 4.22 17.88
N ILE A 410 -0.14 3.37 17.23
CA ILE A 410 -0.18 3.20 15.77
C ILE A 410 -1.46 2.46 15.36
N LEU A 411 -1.86 1.44 16.13
CA LEU A 411 -3.13 0.72 15.92
C LEU A 411 -4.34 1.63 16.13
N VAL A 412 -4.31 2.49 17.15
CA VAL A 412 -5.34 3.50 17.41
C VAL A 412 -5.44 4.47 16.23
N LEU A 413 -4.31 4.94 15.70
CA LEU A 413 -4.27 5.81 14.52
C LEU A 413 -4.84 5.11 13.28
N GLY A 414 -4.49 3.84 13.06
CA GLY A 414 -5.05 3.01 12.00
C GLY A 414 -6.57 2.87 12.12
N GLY A 415 -7.07 2.46 13.29
CA GLY A 415 -8.51 2.32 13.55
C GLY A 415 -9.27 3.63 13.39
N ALA A 416 -8.71 4.75 13.84
CA ALA A 416 -9.30 6.08 13.66
C ALA A 416 -9.38 6.49 12.18
N GLY A 417 -8.30 6.25 11.42
CA GLY A 417 -8.27 6.50 9.97
C GLY A 417 -9.35 5.69 9.25
N ILE A 418 -9.40 4.37 9.51
CA ILE A 418 -10.41 3.45 8.97
C ILE A 418 -11.83 3.94 9.27
N SER A 419 -12.09 4.34 10.51
CA SER A 419 -13.41 4.85 10.91
C SER A 419 -13.81 6.12 10.14
N ILE A 420 -12.88 7.08 10.00
CA ILE A 420 -13.12 8.34 9.29
C ILE A 420 -13.28 8.10 7.78
N GLY A 421 -12.53 7.14 7.21
CA GLY A 421 -12.68 6.71 5.82
C GLY A 421 -14.09 6.21 5.51
N LEU A 422 -14.60 5.31 6.36
CA LEU A 422 -15.95 4.77 6.24
C LEU A 422 -17.00 5.90 6.27
N LEU A 423 -16.86 6.82 7.24
CA LEU A 423 -17.75 7.97 7.43
C LEU A 423 -17.76 8.95 6.24
N THR A 424 -16.74 8.93 5.38
CA THR A 424 -16.59 9.93 4.29
C THR A 424 -16.93 9.38 2.91
N TYR A 425 -16.47 8.18 2.53
CA TYR A 425 -16.68 7.62 1.19
C TYR A 425 -17.24 6.20 1.15
N GLY A 426 -17.41 5.53 2.29
CA GLY A 426 -17.84 4.11 2.33
C GLY A 426 -19.20 3.84 1.66
N TYR A 427 -20.11 4.82 1.66
CA TYR A 427 -21.45 4.70 1.06
C TYR A 427 -21.43 4.35 -0.44
N ASN A 428 -20.41 4.81 -1.18
CA ASN A 428 -20.30 4.51 -2.61
C ASN A 428 -20.03 3.03 -2.86
N VAL A 429 -19.15 2.42 -2.06
CA VAL A 429 -18.82 1.00 -2.18
C VAL A 429 -19.94 0.12 -1.63
N ILE A 430 -20.57 0.54 -0.51
CA ILE A 430 -21.79 -0.10 0.03
C ILE A 430 -22.87 -0.22 -1.05
N LYS A 431 -23.10 0.85 -1.82
CA LYS A 431 -24.08 0.84 -2.92
C LYS A 431 -23.70 -0.14 -4.02
N SER A 432 -22.43 -0.20 -4.41
CA SER A 432 -21.95 -1.06 -5.50
C SER A 432 -22.04 -2.55 -5.15
N ILE A 433 -21.56 -2.97 -3.98
CA ILE A 433 -21.59 -4.39 -3.57
C ILE A 433 -22.96 -4.77 -3.02
N GLY A 434 -23.52 -3.93 -2.15
CA GLY A 434 -24.73 -4.24 -1.38
C GLY A 434 -26.01 -4.27 -2.22
N ILE A 435 -26.04 -3.52 -3.34
CA ILE A 435 -27.26 -3.31 -4.11
C ILE A 435 -27.08 -3.67 -5.59
N LYS A 436 -25.99 -3.21 -6.23
CA LYS A 436 -25.85 -3.36 -7.69
C LYS A 436 -25.33 -4.72 -8.13
N LEU A 437 -24.51 -5.38 -7.34
CA LEU A 437 -23.84 -6.63 -7.74
C LEU A 437 -24.81 -7.83 -7.76
N ALA A 438 -25.59 -8.01 -6.70
CA ALA A 438 -26.58 -9.08 -6.56
C ALA A 438 -27.73 -8.63 -5.65
N LYS A 439 -28.86 -9.34 -5.69
CA LYS A 439 -29.97 -9.09 -4.77
C LYS A 439 -29.62 -9.62 -3.40
N ILE A 440 -29.50 -8.72 -2.42
CA ILE A 440 -29.24 -9.11 -1.04
C ILE A 440 -30.54 -9.02 -0.22
N THR A 441 -30.89 -10.12 0.43
CA THR A 441 -31.87 -10.21 1.53
C THR A 441 -31.15 -10.67 2.79
N PRO A 442 -31.75 -10.57 3.99
CA PRO A 442 -31.02 -10.93 5.20
C PRO A 442 -30.43 -12.34 5.23
N SER A 443 -31.17 -13.34 4.74
CA SER A 443 -30.67 -14.71 4.62
C SER A 443 -29.49 -14.86 3.66
N ARG A 444 -29.53 -14.14 2.53
CA ARG A 444 -28.43 -14.07 1.55
C ARG A 444 -27.21 -13.36 2.15
N GLY A 445 -27.43 -12.22 2.81
CA GLY A 445 -26.38 -11.44 3.47
C GLY A 445 -25.64 -12.24 4.54
N PHE A 446 -26.37 -12.92 5.42
CA PHE A 446 -25.79 -13.86 6.40
C PHE A 446 -24.91 -14.93 5.72
N SER A 447 -25.37 -15.51 4.61
CA SER A 447 -24.62 -16.54 3.88
C SER A 447 -23.35 -15.99 3.22
N ILE A 448 -23.41 -14.76 2.70
CA ILE A 448 -22.27 -14.04 2.12
C ILE A 448 -21.20 -13.78 3.18
N GLU A 449 -21.61 -13.19 4.31
CA GLU A 449 -20.72 -12.88 5.43
C GLU A 449 -20.05 -14.15 5.96
N MET A 450 -20.81 -15.21 6.24
CA MET A 450 -20.25 -16.48 6.71
C MET A 450 -19.26 -17.09 5.72
N GLY A 451 -19.58 -17.12 4.43
CA GLY A 451 -18.69 -17.68 3.40
C GLY A 451 -17.39 -16.90 3.25
N SER A 452 -17.47 -15.57 3.29
CA SER A 452 -16.32 -14.67 3.21
C SER A 452 -15.44 -14.78 4.46
N SER A 453 -16.02 -14.64 5.66
CA SER A 453 -15.28 -14.64 6.93
C SER A 453 -14.54 -15.96 7.16
N ILE A 454 -15.13 -17.12 6.80
CA ILE A 454 -14.45 -18.42 6.92
C ILE A 454 -13.16 -18.43 6.09
N VAL A 455 -13.20 -17.97 4.84
CA VAL A 455 -12.02 -17.94 3.96
C VAL A 455 -10.98 -16.95 4.47
N VAL A 456 -11.41 -15.76 4.90
CA VAL A 456 -10.52 -14.74 5.47
C VAL A 456 -9.82 -15.30 6.72
N ILE A 457 -10.55 -15.90 7.66
CA ILE A 457 -10.00 -16.48 8.89
C ILE A 457 -8.99 -17.60 8.57
N VAL A 458 -9.35 -18.52 7.66
CA VAL A 458 -8.45 -19.62 7.25
C VAL A 458 -7.19 -19.08 6.57
N GLY A 459 -7.32 -18.10 5.68
CA GLY A 459 -6.18 -17.45 5.03
C GLY A 459 -5.26 -16.74 6.00
N SER A 460 -5.82 -15.94 6.90
CA SER A 460 -5.07 -15.28 7.98
C SER A 460 -4.38 -16.31 8.88
N ASN A 461 -5.01 -17.47 9.15
CA ASN A 461 -4.39 -18.59 9.86
C ASN A 461 -3.18 -19.17 9.15
N LEU A 462 -3.25 -19.32 7.84
CA LEU A 462 -2.15 -19.79 7.00
C LEU A 462 -1.08 -18.72 6.75
N GLY A 463 -1.28 -17.48 7.22
CA GLY A 463 -0.37 -16.35 6.98
C GLY A 463 -0.38 -15.91 5.52
N ILE A 464 -1.42 -16.25 4.77
CA ILE A 464 -1.59 -15.84 3.38
C ILE A 464 -2.28 -14.47 3.40
N PRO A 465 -1.67 -13.42 2.84
CA PRO A 465 -2.31 -12.11 2.73
C PRO A 465 -3.44 -12.21 1.69
N LEU A 466 -4.66 -12.41 2.19
CA LEU A 466 -5.87 -12.46 1.39
C LEU A 466 -6.50 -11.06 1.27
N SER A 467 -7.31 -10.90 0.23
CA SER A 467 -8.14 -9.71 0.03
C SER A 467 -9.55 -9.99 0.57
N THR A 468 -9.93 -9.29 1.63
CA THR A 468 -11.30 -9.29 2.19
C THR A 468 -12.33 -8.90 1.13
N THR A 469 -12.04 -7.88 0.30
CA THR A 469 -12.88 -7.46 -0.81
C THR A 469 -13.10 -8.57 -1.84
N HIS A 470 -12.07 -9.35 -2.17
CA HIS A 470 -12.23 -10.46 -3.13
C HIS A 470 -13.10 -11.57 -2.53
N CYS A 471 -12.89 -11.91 -1.25
CA CYS A 471 -13.74 -12.89 -0.55
C CYS A 471 -15.20 -12.45 -0.55
N GLN A 472 -15.48 -11.18 -0.22
CA GLN A 472 -16.84 -10.64 -0.16
C GLN A 472 -17.53 -10.59 -1.53
N VAL A 473 -16.83 -10.10 -2.56
CA VAL A 473 -17.35 -10.08 -3.93
C VAL A 473 -17.59 -11.50 -4.43
N GLY A 474 -16.65 -12.43 -4.19
CA GLY A 474 -16.78 -13.83 -4.56
C GLY A 474 -17.97 -14.51 -3.87
N ALA A 475 -18.13 -14.32 -2.57
CA ALA A 475 -19.27 -14.79 -1.79
C ALA A 475 -20.60 -14.24 -2.32
N THR A 476 -20.64 -12.94 -2.64
CA THR A 476 -21.83 -12.28 -3.21
C THR A 476 -22.20 -12.85 -4.58
N VAL A 477 -21.21 -13.04 -5.46
CA VAL A 477 -21.39 -13.66 -6.77
C VAL A 477 -21.87 -15.11 -6.63
N GLY A 478 -21.28 -15.88 -5.72
CA GLY A 478 -21.69 -17.27 -5.45
C GLY A 478 -23.15 -17.39 -5.02
N VAL A 479 -23.60 -16.53 -4.10
CA VAL A 479 -25.00 -16.48 -3.67
C VAL A 479 -25.92 -15.99 -4.80
N GLY A 480 -25.51 -14.95 -5.55
CA GLY A 480 -26.28 -14.46 -6.70
C GLY A 480 -26.42 -15.50 -7.81
N MET A 481 -25.40 -16.32 -8.06
CA MET A 481 -25.44 -17.42 -9.03
C MET A 481 -26.40 -18.54 -8.63
N CYS A 482 -26.79 -18.65 -7.36
CA CYS A 482 -27.79 -19.62 -6.91
C CYS A 482 -29.21 -19.25 -7.38
N GLU A 483 -29.44 -18.04 -7.91
CA GLU A 483 -30.71 -17.62 -8.50
C GLU A 483 -30.87 -18.23 -9.91
N ILE A 484 -31.21 -19.51 -9.98
CA ILE A 484 -31.46 -20.24 -11.24
C ILE A 484 -32.92 -20.06 -11.68
N ARG A 485 -33.15 -19.44 -12.85
CA ARG A 485 -34.45 -19.35 -13.51
C ARG A 485 -34.52 -20.26 -14.73
N GLY A 486 -35.11 -21.45 -14.56
CA GLY A 486 -35.41 -22.38 -15.67
C GLY A 486 -34.20 -22.78 -16.54
N ALA A 487 -34.46 -23.48 -17.64
CA ALA A 487 -33.40 -23.99 -18.52
C ALA A 487 -32.76 -22.92 -19.43
N SER A 488 -33.41 -21.76 -19.65
CA SER A 488 -32.96 -20.72 -20.59
C SER A 488 -32.38 -19.46 -19.93
N THR A 489 -32.52 -19.30 -18.61
CA THR A 489 -32.17 -18.05 -17.90
C THR A 489 -31.25 -18.33 -16.71
N VAL A 490 -30.25 -19.18 -16.94
CA VAL A 490 -29.15 -19.38 -15.99
C VAL A 490 -28.32 -18.07 -15.95
N TRP A 491 -27.77 -17.70 -14.79
CA TRP A 491 -26.81 -16.60 -14.61
C TRP A 491 -27.32 -15.15 -14.49
N LYS A 492 -28.63 -14.87 -14.42
CA LYS A 492 -29.14 -13.48 -14.28
C LYS A 492 -29.18 -12.92 -12.84
N GLY A 493 -28.85 -13.72 -11.83
CA GLY A 493 -28.80 -13.27 -10.43
C GLY A 493 -27.61 -12.38 -10.07
N VAL A 494 -26.69 -12.15 -11.00
CA VAL A 494 -25.50 -11.31 -10.84
C VAL A 494 -25.47 -10.26 -11.95
N ASN A 495 -25.14 -9.02 -11.59
CA ASN A 495 -24.85 -7.97 -12.56
C ASN A 495 -23.42 -8.16 -13.13
N TRP A 496 -23.32 -8.84 -14.27
CA TRP A 496 -22.04 -9.15 -14.91
C TRP A 496 -21.28 -7.92 -15.43
N ARG A 497 -21.98 -6.82 -15.73
CA ARG A 497 -21.32 -5.57 -16.13
C ARG A 497 -20.55 -4.95 -14.96
N ILE A 498 -21.16 -4.95 -13.77
CA ILE A 498 -20.49 -4.52 -12.54
C ILE A 498 -19.36 -5.50 -12.19
N MET A 499 -19.60 -6.81 -12.26
CA MET A 499 -18.56 -7.80 -11.98
C MET A 499 -17.35 -7.68 -12.91
N ALA A 500 -17.57 -7.46 -14.21
CA ALA A 500 -16.49 -7.24 -15.17
C ALA A 500 -15.69 -5.96 -14.85
N LYS A 501 -16.38 -4.86 -14.50
CA LYS A 501 -15.72 -3.62 -14.05
C LYS A 501 -14.85 -3.88 -12.82
N VAL A 502 -15.36 -4.61 -11.83
CA VAL A 502 -14.62 -4.97 -10.62
C VAL A 502 -13.39 -5.81 -10.94
N GLY A 503 -13.53 -6.84 -11.79
CA GLY A 503 -12.41 -7.70 -12.22
C GLY A 503 -11.30 -6.94 -12.95
N VAL A 504 -11.63 -5.99 -13.84
CA VAL A 504 -10.65 -5.11 -14.49
C VAL A 504 -9.91 -4.26 -13.45
N MET A 505 -10.64 -3.72 -12.48
CA MET A 505 -10.08 -2.83 -11.46
C MET A 505 -9.16 -3.57 -10.48
N TRP A 506 -9.37 -4.87 -10.25
CA TRP A 506 -8.45 -5.70 -9.48
C TRP A 506 -7.06 -5.80 -10.13
N VAL A 507 -7.01 -6.02 -11.46
CA VAL A 507 -5.74 -6.06 -12.19
C VAL A 507 -5.08 -4.68 -12.22
N MET A 508 -5.87 -3.64 -12.49
CA MET A 508 -5.38 -2.25 -12.54
C MET A 508 -4.83 -1.80 -11.18
N THR A 509 -5.34 -2.34 -10.08
CA THR A 509 -4.88 -1.99 -8.72
C THR A 509 -3.39 -2.20 -8.53
N LEU A 510 -2.84 -3.38 -8.88
CA LEU A 510 -1.40 -3.60 -8.74
C LEU A 510 -0.58 -2.66 -9.61
N VAL A 511 -1.01 -2.47 -10.86
CA VAL A 511 -0.28 -1.67 -11.85
C VAL A 511 -0.22 -0.21 -11.44
N PHE A 512 -1.38 0.39 -11.10
CA PHE A 512 -1.45 1.79 -10.73
C PHE A 512 -0.83 2.05 -9.36
N ALA A 513 -1.06 1.19 -8.38
CA ALA A 513 -0.43 1.35 -7.07
C ALA A 513 1.11 1.23 -7.15
N ALA A 514 1.64 0.34 -8.00
CA ALA A 514 3.06 0.23 -8.27
C ALA A 514 3.62 1.48 -8.96
N ILE A 515 2.96 1.98 -10.01
CA ILE A 515 3.38 3.19 -10.74
C ILE A 515 3.35 4.43 -9.84
N CYS A 516 2.27 4.61 -9.07
CA CYS A 516 2.16 5.74 -8.14
C CYS A 516 3.27 5.69 -7.09
N ALA A 517 3.47 4.55 -6.42
CA ALA A 517 4.47 4.44 -5.37
C ALA A 517 5.91 4.55 -5.92
N SER A 518 6.23 3.92 -7.05
CA SER A 518 7.54 4.03 -7.71
C SER A 518 7.85 5.46 -8.13
N SER A 519 6.87 6.19 -8.65
CA SER A 519 7.02 7.61 -9.02
C SER A 519 7.28 8.48 -7.79
N ILE A 520 6.49 8.31 -6.72
CA ILE A 520 6.67 9.03 -5.46
C ILE A 520 8.05 8.73 -4.87
N PHE A 521 8.42 7.45 -4.80
CA PHE A 521 9.72 7.03 -4.29
C PHE A 521 10.88 7.60 -5.11
N GLY A 522 10.81 7.53 -6.43
CA GLY A 522 11.81 8.11 -7.33
C GLY A 522 11.97 9.62 -7.12
N ILE A 523 10.87 10.35 -6.94
CA ILE A 523 10.88 11.78 -6.62
C ILE A 523 11.51 12.04 -5.25
N LEU A 524 11.11 11.29 -4.22
CA LEU A 524 11.65 11.45 -2.87
C LEU A 524 13.17 11.18 -2.83
N VAL A 525 13.62 10.13 -3.52
CA VAL A 525 15.05 9.83 -3.66
C VAL A 525 15.76 10.94 -4.44
N ALA A 526 15.17 11.44 -5.54
CA ALA A 526 15.76 12.52 -6.34
C ALA A 526 15.85 13.87 -5.59
N ILE A 527 14.90 14.16 -4.70
CA ILE A 527 14.93 15.34 -3.81
C ILE A 527 15.96 15.16 -2.68
N TYR A 528 16.22 13.92 -2.27
CA TYR A 528 17.12 13.60 -1.16
C TYR A 528 18.60 13.45 -1.59
N GLN A 529 18.85 12.84 -2.75
CA GLN A 529 20.17 12.68 -3.36
C GLN A 529 20.92 13.96 -3.82
N PRO A 530 20.35 15.19 -3.90
CA PRO A 530 21.14 16.39 -4.18
C PRO A 530 22.15 16.74 -3.07
N GLN A 531 22.04 16.13 -1.88
CA GLN A 531 22.95 16.38 -0.75
C GLN A 531 24.27 15.58 -0.85
N ILE A 532 24.37 14.59 -1.75
CA ILE A 532 25.54 13.71 -1.89
C ILE A 532 25.75 13.33 -3.36
N GLN A 533 25.93 14.30 -4.26
CA GLN A 533 26.57 13.99 -5.54
C GLN A 533 28.09 14.03 -5.36
N PRO A 534 28.81 12.90 -5.34
CA PRO A 534 30.17 12.94 -5.83
C PRO A 534 30.10 13.37 -7.30
N MET A 535 30.84 14.40 -7.69
CA MET A 535 31.02 14.74 -9.10
C MET A 535 31.31 13.47 -9.88
N ASN A 536 30.41 13.14 -10.81
CA ASN A 536 30.50 11.95 -11.64
C ASN A 536 31.73 12.06 -12.56
N CYS A 537 32.87 11.53 -12.13
CA CYS A 537 34.12 11.50 -12.92
C CYS A 537 34.09 10.42 -14.02
N GLY A 538 33.01 9.62 -14.14
CA GLY A 538 32.85 8.57 -15.15
C GLY A 538 33.06 9.02 -16.61
N PRO A 539 32.54 10.19 -17.05
CA PRO A 539 32.78 10.69 -18.40
C PRO A 539 34.24 11.13 -18.63
N ILE A 540 34.95 11.50 -17.56
CA ILE A 540 36.38 11.88 -17.60
C ILE A 540 37.24 10.62 -17.69
N ALA A 541 36.94 9.57 -16.92
CA ALA A 541 37.65 8.28 -16.98
C ALA A 541 37.54 7.58 -18.35
N LEU A 542 36.36 7.64 -18.99
CA LEU A 542 36.16 7.11 -20.35
C LEU A 542 36.87 7.94 -21.43
N LYS A 543 37.09 9.24 -21.21
CA LYS A 543 37.98 10.06 -22.06
C LYS A 543 39.46 9.74 -21.84
N ILE A 544 39.84 9.29 -20.64
CA ILE A 544 41.23 8.92 -20.31
C ILE A 544 41.57 7.50 -20.82
N GLY A 545 40.60 6.58 -20.86
CA GLY A 545 40.79 5.21 -21.36
C GLY A 545 41.08 5.07 -22.87
N LYS A 546 41.06 6.17 -23.64
CA LYS A 546 41.51 6.20 -25.05
C LYS A 546 42.97 6.63 -25.21
N VAL A 547 43.68 6.95 -24.14
CA VAL A 547 45.12 7.25 -24.18
C VAL A 547 45.87 6.00 -23.78
N GLY A 548 46.40 5.28 -24.78
CA GLY A 548 47.19 4.07 -24.60
C GLY A 548 48.37 4.27 -23.64
N ASN A 549 48.80 3.15 -23.03
CA ASN A 549 50.02 2.96 -22.24
C ASN A 549 50.52 4.22 -21.52
N ILE A 550 50.02 4.46 -20.31
CA ILE A 550 50.61 5.45 -19.42
C ILE A 550 51.91 4.87 -18.88
N SER A 551 53.03 5.35 -19.41
CA SER A 551 54.35 5.21 -18.78
C SER A 551 54.36 5.96 -17.45
N THR A 552 55.15 5.44 -16.51
CA THR A 552 55.34 5.92 -15.14
C THR A 552 55.43 7.44 -15.01
N ALA A 553 54.70 8.01 -14.05
CA ALA A 553 54.71 9.44 -13.73
C ALA A 553 56.12 9.92 -13.35
N ALA A 554 56.56 11.02 -13.96
CA ALA A 554 57.85 11.64 -13.66
C ALA A 554 57.72 12.58 -12.46
N THR A 555 58.49 12.32 -11.40
CA THR A 555 58.51 13.13 -10.17
C THR A 555 59.00 14.57 -10.43
N LYS A 556 58.68 15.51 -9.53
CA LYS A 556 59.18 16.90 -9.60
C LYS A 556 60.70 16.97 -9.73
N ASP A 557 61.41 16.06 -9.08
CA ASP A 557 62.88 15.98 -9.14
C ASP A 557 63.37 15.46 -10.49
N SER A 558 62.64 14.52 -11.11
CA SER A 558 62.90 14.09 -12.49
C SER A 558 62.68 15.24 -13.48
N GLN A 559 61.63 16.06 -13.31
CA GLN A 559 61.39 17.22 -14.18
C GLN A 559 62.38 18.37 -13.96
N LYS A 560 62.86 18.55 -12.73
CA LYS A 560 63.96 19.49 -12.44
C LYS A 560 65.27 19.07 -13.08
N ALA A 561 65.62 17.78 -12.98
CA ALA A 561 66.79 17.23 -13.66
C ALA A 561 66.67 17.41 -15.18
N ARG A 562 65.46 17.23 -15.71
CA ARG A 562 65.15 17.43 -17.12
C ARG A 562 65.23 18.90 -17.54
N PHE A 563 64.74 19.85 -16.74
CA PHE A 563 64.92 21.29 -16.98
C PHE A 563 66.41 21.63 -17.06
N LYS A 564 67.20 21.18 -16.08
CA LYS A 564 68.66 21.38 -16.05
C LYS A 564 69.39 20.74 -17.22
N SER A 565 68.85 19.68 -17.82
CA SER A 565 69.45 19.08 -19.02
C SER A 565 69.27 19.93 -20.28
N TYR A 566 68.34 20.90 -20.25
CA TYR A 566 68.06 21.80 -21.37
C TYR A 566 68.61 23.21 -21.16
N ASP A 567 68.78 23.64 -19.91
CA ASP A 567 69.42 24.91 -19.54
C ASP A 567 70.94 24.79 -19.72
N SER A 568 71.38 25.05 -20.94
CA SER A 568 72.79 24.89 -21.33
C SER A 568 73.68 26.00 -20.78
N ASN A 569 73.09 27.13 -20.39
CA ASN A 569 73.80 28.29 -19.85
C ASN A 569 73.82 28.34 -18.30
N GLY A 570 72.99 27.52 -17.65
CA GLY A 570 72.89 27.41 -16.20
C GLY A 570 72.28 28.63 -15.51
N ASP A 571 71.56 29.49 -16.26
CA ASP A 571 71.03 30.76 -15.76
C ASP A 571 69.63 30.63 -15.13
N GLY A 572 69.08 29.40 -15.10
CA GLY A 572 67.78 29.09 -14.52
C GLY A 572 66.60 29.43 -15.44
N THR A 573 66.87 29.72 -16.72
CA THR A 573 65.87 30.02 -17.75
C THR A 573 66.16 29.27 -19.05
N LEU A 574 65.11 28.87 -19.77
CA LEU A 574 65.25 28.30 -21.11
C LEU A 574 64.96 29.36 -22.16
N ASP A 575 65.89 29.55 -23.08
CA ASP A 575 65.71 30.45 -24.22
C ASP A 575 64.91 29.81 -25.37
N ASP A 576 64.64 30.58 -26.42
CA ASP A 576 63.86 30.12 -27.57
C ASP A 576 64.46 28.92 -28.31
N SER A 577 65.78 28.78 -28.28
CA SER A 577 66.50 27.68 -28.94
C SER A 577 66.39 26.40 -28.09
N GLU A 578 66.46 26.53 -26.76
CA GLU A 578 66.34 25.44 -25.80
C GLU A 578 64.90 24.96 -25.66
N LEU A 579 63.93 25.89 -25.65
CA LEU A 579 62.50 25.57 -25.60
C LEU A 579 62.04 24.71 -26.79
N LYS A 580 62.61 24.93 -27.98
CA LYS A 580 62.34 24.08 -29.15
C LYS A 580 62.82 22.64 -28.95
N LYS A 581 63.94 22.42 -28.23
CA LYS A 581 64.45 21.08 -27.93
C LYS A 581 63.52 20.30 -26.99
N VAL A 582 62.72 21.00 -26.17
CA VAL A 582 61.69 20.39 -25.31
C VAL A 582 60.35 20.16 -26.04
N GLY A 583 60.26 20.49 -27.33
CA GLY A 583 59.01 20.37 -28.10
C GLY A 583 57.97 21.44 -27.78
N TRP A 584 58.39 22.58 -27.21
CA TRP A 584 57.49 23.67 -26.82
C TRP A 584 56.99 24.46 -28.03
N ASN A 585 55.70 24.38 -28.35
CA ASN A 585 55.08 25.13 -29.44
C ASN A 585 54.41 26.42 -28.93
N LYS A 586 55.01 27.58 -29.26
CA LYS A 586 54.57 28.90 -28.80
C LYS A 586 53.12 29.25 -29.15
N ASN A 587 52.58 28.71 -30.23
CA ASN A 587 51.21 29.01 -30.66
C ASN A 587 50.17 28.29 -29.79
N ILE A 588 50.49 27.09 -29.29
CA ILE A 588 49.57 26.28 -28.44
C ILE A 588 49.64 26.74 -26.98
N ALA A 589 50.81 27.18 -26.52
CA ALA A 589 50.99 27.67 -25.15
C ALA A 589 50.33 29.05 -24.91
N GLY A 590 50.24 29.89 -25.95
CA GLY A 590 49.58 31.19 -25.88
C GLY A 590 48.09 31.10 -25.55
N ASP A 591 47.37 30.14 -26.15
CA ASP A 591 45.93 29.98 -25.95
C ASP A 591 45.59 29.43 -24.55
N LYS A 592 46.38 28.50 -24.01
CA LYS A 592 46.20 27.96 -22.64
C LYS A 592 46.50 28.97 -21.53
N LEU A 593 47.35 29.97 -21.79
CA LEU A 593 47.66 31.03 -20.84
C LEU A 593 46.51 32.04 -20.68
N VAL A 594 45.73 32.26 -21.74
CA VAL A 594 44.59 33.18 -21.76
C VAL A 594 43.42 32.65 -20.92
N GLU A 595 43.18 31.33 -20.96
CA GLU A 595 42.11 30.67 -20.19
C GLU A 595 42.32 30.76 -18.67
N LYS A 596 43.57 30.74 -18.19
CA LYS A 596 43.87 30.63 -16.75
C LYS A 596 43.88 31.97 -15.99
N PHE A 597 44.09 33.10 -16.68
CA PHE A 597 44.29 34.41 -16.03
C PHE A 597 43.33 35.51 -16.49
N GLY A 598 42.32 35.20 -17.32
CA GLY A 598 41.16 36.07 -17.55
C GLY A 598 41.41 37.46 -18.17
N ARG A 599 42.64 37.80 -18.57
CA ARG A 599 42.96 39.03 -19.30
C ARG A 599 43.99 38.78 -20.40
N ARG A 600 43.68 39.23 -21.62
CA ARG A 600 44.60 39.25 -22.77
C ARG A 600 45.85 40.08 -22.45
N ARG A 601 46.94 39.45 -21.97
CA ARG A 601 48.29 40.02 -22.10
C ARG A 601 48.88 39.55 -23.43
N ARG A 602 48.98 40.48 -24.39
CA ARG A 602 49.73 40.29 -25.63
C ARG A 602 51.23 40.26 -25.32
N ARG A 603 51.80 39.09 -25.06
CA ARG A 603 53.17 38.65 -25.42
C ARG A 603 53.51 37.37 -24.65
N THR A 604 53.72 36.28 -25.40
CA THR A 604 54.39 35.08 -24.91
C THR A 604 55.79 35.45 -24.41
N PRO A 605 56.20 35.04 -23.20
CA PRO A 605 57.54 35.33 -22.71
C PRO A 605 58.60 34.67 -23.61
N LYS A 606 59.71 35.37 -23.85
CA LYS A 606 60.81 34.90 -24.72
C LYS A 606 61.71 33.86 -24.03
N THR A 607 61.63 33.76 -22.72
CA THR A 607 62.38 32.80 -21.90
C THR A 607 61.43 32.17 -20.87
N LEU A 608 61.71 30.95 -20.44
CA LEU A 608 60.89 30.21 -19.48
C LEU A 608 61.72 29.83 -18.25
N THR A 609 61.34 30.29 -17.06
CA THR A 609 62.08 29.99 -15.83
C THR A 609 61.85 28.54 -15.38
N GLU A 610 62.74 27.98 -14.54
CA GLU A 610 62.56 26.63 -13.94
C GLU A 610 61.19 26.50 -13.27
N LYS A 611 60.77 27.54 -12.54
CA LYS A 611 59.51 27.57 -11.81
C LYS A 611 58.32 27.49 -12.76
N ASP A 612 58.36 28.23 -13.86
CA ASP A 612 57.30 28.23 -14.87
C ASP A 612 57.31 26.91 -15.65
N PHE A 613 58.48 26.39 -16.03
CA PHE A 613 58.63 25.10 -16.71
C PHE A 613 58.07 23.95 -15.88
N LEU A 614 58.38 23.89 -14.58
CA LEU A 614 57.79 22.90 -13.67
C LEU A 614 56.29 23.12 -13.54
N GLN A 615 55.84 24.37 -13.47
CA GLN A 615 54.42 24.66 -13.43
C GLN A 615 53.71 24.19 -14.71
N PHE A 616 54.34 24.25 -15.88
CA PHE A 616 53.74 23.78 -17.15
C PHE A 616 53.85 22.27 -17.37
N THR A 617 54.99 21.68 -17.06
CA THR A 617 55.23 20.24 -17.22
C THR A 617 54.54 19.41 -16.13
N CYS A 618 54.30 20.00 -14.95
CA CYS A 618 53.47 19.41 -13.90
C CYS A 618 51.97 19.75 -14.04
N THR A 619 51.53 20.61 -14.98
CA THR A 619 50.09 20.95 -15.15
C THR A 619 49.37 20.15 -16.23
N SER A 620 49.83 18.94 -16.49
CA SER A 620 49.13 18.03 -17.40
C SER A 620 49.00 16.64 -16.80
N LYS A 621 48.36 16.54 -15.63
CA LYS A 621 47.31 15.54 -15.35
C LYS A 621 46.73 15.57 -13.93
N ASP A 622 47.30 16.32 -12.98
CA ASP A 622 46.86 16.23 -11.58
C ASP A 622 46.51 17.59 -10.96
N SER A 623 45.21 17.93 -11.00
CA SER A 623 44.63 18.91 -10.07
C SER A 623 44.48 18.36 -8.64
N LEU A 624 44.80 17.08 -8.41
CA LEU A 624 44.63 16.40 -7.13
C LEU A 624 45.91 16.43 -6.26
N GLU A 625 47.10 16.31 -6.85
CA GLU A 625 48.35 16.38 -6.07
C GLU A 625 48.68 17.80 -5.58
N HIS A 626 48.17 18.83 -6.26
CA HIS A 626 48.35 20.22 -5.85
C HIS A 626 47.58 20.57 -4.55
N LEU A 627 46.61 19.74 -4.16
CA LEU A 627 45.88 19.85 -2.89
C LEU A 627 46.57 19.15 -1.73
N LEU A 628 47.44 18.17 -2.00
CA LEU A 628 48.03 17.32 -0.96
C LEU A 628 49.35 17.85 -0.40
N TYR A 629 50.05 18.75 -1.09
CA TYR A 629 51.32 19.31 -0.60
C TYR A 629 51.40 20.85 -0.74
N LYS A 630 51.06 21.51 0.39
CA LYS A 630 51.23 22.93 0.79
C LYS A 630 50.03 23.90 0.59
N ASN A 631 49.47 24.30 1.74
CA ASN A 631 48.86 25.58 2.13
C ASN A 631 48.21 26.46 1.04
N CYS A 632 47.17 25.96 0.38
CA CYS A 632 46.15 26.84 -0.22
C CYS A 632 44.83 26.59 0.50
N GLU A 633 44.33 27.58 1.25
CA GLU A 633 42.98 27.52 1.79
C GLU A 633 41.95 27.65 0.65
N PRO A 634 40.92 26.79 0.61
CA PRO A 634 39.84 26.94 -0.35
C PRO A 634 38.97 28.15 0.01
N VAL A 635 38.66 28.98 -0.99
CA VAL A 635 37.67 30.07 -0.88
C VAL A 635 36.26 29.47 -0.92
N CYS A 636 35.43 29.82 0.06
CA CYS A 636 34.05 29.40 0.18
C CYS A 636 33.17 29.98 -0.95
N LEU A 637 32.39 29.13 -1.59
CA LEU A 637 31.13 29.50 -2.25
C LEU A 637 30.05 28.61 -1.64
N ASP A 638 29.33 29.20 -0.67
CA ASP A 638 28.11 28.77 0.03
C ASP A 638 28.06 27.36 0.67
N GLY A 639 28.09 27.32 2.01
CA GLY A 639 27.43 26.30 2.83
C GLY A 639 28.32 25.42 3.72
N PHE A 640 29.27 24.67 3.16
CA PHE A 640 30.01 23.62 3.89
C PHE A 640 31.50 23.56 3.52
N ARG A 641 32.35 23.20 4.50
CA ARG A 641 33.79 22.91 4.32
C ARG A 641 34.05 21.40 4.54
N ALA A 642 34.79 20.77 3.64
CA ALA A 642 35.31 19.41 3.82
C ALA A 642 36.54 19.45 4.74
N ASN A 643 36.54 18.66 5.82
CA ASN A 643 37.57 18.79 6.87
C ASN A 643 38.65 17.69 6.88
N LYS A 644 38.56 16.60 6.09
CA LYS A 644 39.64 15.58 5.98
C LYS A 644 39.77 14.90 4.61
N GLU A 645 40.95 14.31 4.39
CA GLU A 645 41.49 13.73 3.15
C GLU A 645 40.63 12.67 2.45
N LEU A 646 40.69 12.69 1.11
CA LEU A 646 40.31 11.60 0.23
C LEU A 646 41.36 10.47 0.35
N SER A 647 40.96 9.26 0.73
CA SER A 647 41.88 8.11 0.80
C SER A 647 41.51 7.03 -0.22
N CYS A 648 42.48 6.63 -1.04
CA CYS A 648 42.38 5.48 -1.95
C CYS A 648 43.00 4.25 -1.29
N LYS A 649 42.23 3.18 -1.10
CA LYS A 649 42.75 1.89 -0.59
C LYS A 649 42.62 0.81 -1.65
N ILE A 650 43.64 -0.05 -1.71
CA ILE A 650 43.63 -1.28 -2.51
C ILE A 650 42.58 -2.22 -1.91
N ASN A 651 41.67 -2.74 -2.73
CA ASN A 651 40.74 -3.79 -2.30
C ASN A 651 41.40 -5.16 -2.49
N PRO A 652 41.88 -5.82 -1.43
CA PRO A 652 42.62 -7.08 -1.56
C PRO A 652 41.75 -8.25 -2.03
N ALA A 653 40.42 -8.14 -1.91
CA ALA A 653 39.48 -9.18 -2.30
C ALA A 653 39.16 -9.21 -3.81
N LYS A 654 39.65 -8.22 -4.58
CA LYS A 654 39.44 -8.12 -6.03
C LYS A 654 40.76 -7.99 -6.76
N GLN A 655 41.51 -9.08 -6.75
CA GLN A 655 42.68 -9.27 -7.60
C GLN A 655 42.24 -10.00 -8.89
N ASP A 656 42.58 -9.44 -10.05
CA ASP A 656 42.34 -10.12 -11.32
C ASP A 656 43.33 -11.28 -11.53
N ALA A 657 43.07 -12.12 -12.53
CA ALA A 657 43.91 -13.27 -12.86
C ALA A 657 45.36 -12.90 -13.29
N ASN A 658 45.63 -11.62 -13.53
CA ASN A 658 46.94 -11.08 -13.90
C ASN A 658 47.65 -10.41 -12.71
N GLY A 659 47.07 -10.46 -11.51
CA GLY A 659 47.67 -9.95 -10.28
C GLY A 659 47.36 -8.48 -9.96
N ASN A 660 46.50 -7.80 -10.73
CA ASN A 660 46.16 -6.40 -10.49
C ASN A 660 45.00 -6.23 -9.51
N PHE A 661 45.08 -5.24 -8.63
CA PHE A 661 44.03 -4.94 -7.65
C PHE A 661 43.15 -3.77 -8.08
N GLN A 662 41.84 -3.84 -7.79
CA GLN A 662 40.95 -2.68 -7.91
C GLN A 662 41.16 -1.69 -6.74
N LEU A 663 41.29 -0.40 -7.08
CA LEU A 663 41.34 0.71 -6.11
C LEU A 663 39.92 1.21 -5.79
N ALA A 664 39.64 1.43 -4.50
CA ALA A 664 38.40 2.04 -4.03
C ALA A 664 38.69 3.34 -3.26
N THR A 665 37.92 4.39 -3.53
CA THR A 665 37.99 5.70 -2.88
C THR A 665 37.03 5.78 -1.70
N TYR A 666 37.51 6.35 -0.59
CA TYR A 666 36.72 6.59 0.63
C TYR A 666 36.80 8.07 1.02
N TYR A 667 35.66 8.65 1.43
CA TYR A 667 35.54 10.04 1.89
C TYR A 667 35.03 10.12 3.33
N SER A 668 35.50 11.09 4.13
CA SER A 668 35.02 11.27 5.52
C SER A 668 34.87 12.74 5.93
N GLY A 669 33.67 13.11 6.43
CA GLY A 669 33.39 14.30 7.27
C GLY A 669 33.05 15.63 6.57
N PHE A 670 31.91 16.23 6.94
CA PHE A 670 31.54 17.62 6.60
C PHE A 670 31.20 18.42 7.87
N SER A 671 31.56 19.71 7.91
CA SER A 671 31.10 20.64 8.96
C SER A 671 30.44 21.88 8.36
N ALA A 672 29.35 22.35 8.97
CA ALA A 672 28.66 23.58 8.57
C ALA A 672 29.50 24.83 8.86
N CYS A 673 29.58 25.75 7.90
CA CYS A 673 30.25 27.04 8.11
C CYS A 673 29.35 27.98 8.93
N GLY A 674 29.80 28.37 10.13
CA GLY A 674 29.13 29.42 10.91
C GLY A 674 29.19 30.77 10.18
N LYS A 675 28.07 31.51 10.17
CA LYS A 675 27.98 32.86 9.59
C LYS A 675 29.04 33.78 10.21
N LYS A 676 29.89 34.36 9.38
CA LYS A 676 30.61 35.61 9.65
C LYS A 676 30.29 36.60 8.55
#